data_AF-A0A161IA71-F1
#
_entry.id   AF-A0A161IA71-F1
#
_cell.length_a   1.000
_cell.length_b   1.000
_cell.length_c   1.000
_cell.angle_alpha   90.00
_cell.angle_beta   90.00
_cell.angle_gamma   90.00
#
_symmetry.space_group_name_H-M   'P 1'
#
loop_
_entity.id
_entity.type
_entity.pdbx_description
1 polymer ?
#
loop_
_entity_poly.entity_id
_entity_poly.type
_entity_poly.pdbx_seq_one_letter_code
_entity_poly.pdbx_strand_id
1 'polypeptide(L)'
;MVADQHQEQTVTDLFEQSDHRLKGAIEEVAQNIAGSILSKKSLFAIMEQLHGCTSANGSWTQRDAYDLLEAGLALHLSARSTPLLEDVPALSELVDSLPTHTVRSEDQIRFQQFSTPADLAALAVIAAQPRSTDIVLEPSAGHGSLVSMLPAVAQLHLNEIDPRRRAKLSLLFERATITGFDGAMLTSLSAHDLRPTVILMNPPFSRSQGRGVDQFAAVRHLRAALAKLLPGGRVVAIMPDWFTPSAKMLRIYEETFANCTVQTSCRLAKCYHKQGTSVAVRLLVIDKVPGNSKPSLIARDTVSELAECFLIVKRIDPATAPPARPTRIKPKATSLFKSMRAKPRTTPKIERKLAAREIVTVDYAKLEAPRALGAQSGVYVPYRPSRINIQGSRKHPTPLVESVAMGSIPAPVPDYIPRLHDCILNEAHLSEAQLETIIYAGNAWTQFLPGKFVPSEEGVGLSLSENGKAYRKGYFLGDGTGAGKGRQIAACILDNWLAGRRQAIWISKNESLLEDARRDWAAIGGLPADIQPLSSWKIDQELPFRDGIVFVTYPTLRSQRQDATRLKQLLDWADTDFDGVIAFDESHEMGGVAGGEGARGAKPGSLQGIAGVLLQNHLPDARVLYASATGASDVNNLAYAVRLGLWGPGTAFSNREDFISQIRSGGIAAMELVSRDLKALGLYQARALSFAGVEYEVLKHDLTNDQIGIYDTYADAWAIIHQNMEEALALTNVVDDLDGDTLNSGAKAAARSRFEGAKQRFFNQVLLSMKLPTLIAAINGHIDDDKAIVVQLVSTAESILDRRLDSLSPEERAELDLDLSPREYV
;
A
#
# COMPACT_ATOMS: atom_id res chain seq x y z
N MET A 1 -24.81 -60.98 -23.51
CA MET A 1 -25.07 -60.16 -24.71
C MET A 1 -26.36 -59.34 -24.49
N VAL A 2 -26.29 -58.31 -23.64
CA VAL A 2 -27.24 -57.19 -23.48
C VAL A 2 -26.39 -56.14 -22.72
N ALA A 3 -25.70 -55.25 -23.44
CA ALA A 3 -26.13 -53.88 -23.80
C ALA A 3 -26.11 -52.94 -22.58
N ASP A 4 -24.94 -52.30 -22.41
CA ASP A 4 -24.67 -51.19 -21.49
C ASP A 4 -24.74 -49.91 -22.34
N GLN A 5 -25.89 -49.22 -22.29
CA GLN A 5 -26.10 -47.90 -22.87
C GLN A 5 -27.14 -47.22 -21.99
N HIS A 6 -26.70 -46.41 -21.02
CA HIS A 6 -27.41 -45.22 -20.52
C HIS A 6 -26.62 -44.61 -19.35
N GLN A 7 -25.56 -43.84 -19.64
CA GLN A 7 -25.01 -42.90 -18.66
C GLN A 7 -24.15 -41.78 -19.27
N GLU A 8 -24.53 -41.27 -20.45
CA GLU A 8 -23.86 -40.11 -21.09
C GLU A 8 -24.80 -38.96 -21.49
N GLN A 9 -26.11 -39.05 -21.19
CA GLN A 9 -27.13 -38.10 -21.69
C GLN A 9 -27.67 -37.07 -20.68
N THR A 10 -27.27 -37.08 -19.40
CA THR A 10 -27.87 -36.22 -18.37
C THR A 10 -27.07 -34.98 -17.96
N VAL A 11 -25.78 -34.90 -18.32
CA VAL A 11 -24.92 -33.76 -17.92
C VAL A 11 -25.00 -32.61 -18.93
N THR A 12 -25.14 -32.91 -20.23
CA THR A 12 -25.18 -31.92 -21.31
C THR A 12 -26.43 -31.01 -21.27
N ASP A 13 -27.58 -31.57 -20.88
CA ASP A 13 -28.88 -30.87 -20.85
C ASP A 13 -28.94 -29.78 -19.74
N LEU A 14 -28.26 -29.99 -18.61
CA LEU A 14 -28.20 -29.01 -17.51
C LEU A 14 -27.33 -27.78 -17.85
N PHE A 15 -26.22 -27.97 -18.57
CA PHE A 15 -25.34 -26.88 -18.99
C PHE A 15 -25.97 -26.06 -20.13
N GLU A 16 -26.59 -26.71 -21.12
CA GLU A 16 -27.33 -26.02 -22.18
C GLU A 16 -28.49 -25.18 -21.64
N GLN A 17 -29.25 -25.69 -20.65
CA GLN A 17 -30.32 -24.95 -19.98
C GLN A 17 -29.83 -23.74 -19.15
N SER A 18 -28.59 -23.77 -18.66
CA SER A 18 -27.98 -22.64 -17.93
C SER A 18 -27.55 -21.54 -18.90
N ASP A 19 -26.91 -21.91 -20.00
CA ASP A 19 -26.44 -20.97 -21.03
C ASP A 19 -27.61 -20.29 -21.76
N HIS A 20 -28.70 -21.02 -22.01
CA HIS A 20 -29.92 -20.44 -22.57
C HIS A 20 -30.56 -19.39 -21.65
N ARG A 21 -30.59 -19.63 -20.34
CA ARG A 21 -31.12 -18.67 -19.37
C ARG A 21 -30.23 -17.43 -19.26
N LEU A 22 -28.91 -17.61 -19.24
CA LEU A 22 -27.96 -16.50 -19.22
C LEU A 22 -28.04 -15.66 -20.50
N LYS A 23 -28.10 -16.29 -21.67
CA LYS A 23 -28.28 -15.60 -22.96
C LYS A 23 -29.58 -14.78 -22.98
N GLY A 24 -30.69 -15.37 -22.52
CA GLY A 24 -31.97 -14.66 -22.39
C GLY A 24 -31.88 -13.44 -21.47
N ALA A 25 -31.20 -13.55 -20.33
CA ALA A 25 -30.99 -12.41 -19.42
C ALA A 25 -30.13 -11.30 -20.04
N ILE A 26 -29.10 -11.66 -20.81
CA ILE A 26 -28.27 -10.69 -21.56
C ILE A 26 -29.11 -9.95 -22.62
N GLU A 27 -29.94 -10.68 -23.37
CA GLU A 27 -30.85 -10.13 -24.38
C GLU A 27 -31.90 -9.18 -23.75
N GLU A 28 -32.45 -9.55 -22.60
CA GLU A 28 -33.40 -8.71 -21.87
C GLU A 28 -32.75 -7.40 -21.38
N VAL A 29 -31.53 -7.46 -20.84
CA VAL A 29 -30.77 -6.26 -20.48
C VAL A 29 -30.51 -5.38 -21.72
N ALA A 30 -30.12 -5.97 -22.85
CA ALA A 30 -29.88 -5.23 -24.09
C ALA A 30 -31.14 -4.52 -24.62
N GLN A 31 -32.31 -5.18 -24.51
CA GLN A 31 -33.61 -4.58 -24.84
C GLN A 31 -33.97 -3.43 -23.89
N ASN A 32 -33.73 -3.60 -22.59
CA ASN A 32 -33.97 -2.56 -21.59
C ASN A 32 -33.07 -1.33 -21.78
N ILE A 33 -31.83 -1.54 -22.25
CA ILE A 33 -30.94 -0.44 -22.67
C ILE A 33 -31.52 0.27 -23.90
N ALA A 34 -31.93 -0.49 -24.93
CA ALA A 34 -32.53 0.08 -26.13
C ALA A 34 -33.81 0.89 -25.84
N GLY A 35 -34.61 0.44 -24.87
CA GLY A 35 -35.83 1.13 -24.42
C GLY A 35 -35.59 2.28 -23.43
N SER A 36 -34.35 2.55 -23.00
CA SER A 36 -34.04 3.54 -21.95
C SER A 36 -34.78 3.32 -20.62
N ILE A 37 -35.10 2.06 -20.29
CA ILE A 37 -35.83 1.67 -19.08
C ILE A 37 -34.94 0.96 -18.04
N LEU A 38 -33.66 0.76 -18.34
CA LEU A 38 -32.75 0.07 -17.45
C LEU A 38 -32.41 0.89 -16.20
N SER A 39 -32.79 0.37 -15.03
CA SER A 39 -32.45 0.92 -13.72
C SER A 39 -31.78 -0.15 -12.86
N LYS A 40 -31.18 0.23 -11.72
CA LYS A 40 -30.65 -0.73 -10.75
C LYS A 40 -31.72 -1.75 -10.31
N LYS A 41 -32.96 -1.29 -10.13
CA LYS A 41 -34.09 -2.13 -9.72
C LYS A 41 -34.45 -3.16 -10.79
N SER A 42 -34.57 -2.75 -12.05
CA SER A 42 -34.88 -3.68 -13.14
C SER A 42 -33.74 -4.66 -13.41
N LEU A 43 -32.49 -4.21 -13.31
CA LEU A 43 -31.31 -5.06 -13.43
C LEU A 43 -31.29 -6.17 -12.36
N PHE A 44 -31.67 -5.85 -11.12
CA PHE A 44 -31.71 -6.83 -10.04
C PHE A 44 -32.89 -7.79 -10.20
N ALA A 45 -34.04 -7.32 -10.69
CA ALA A 45 -35.17 -8.21 -11.01
C ALA A 45 -34.81 -9.26 -12.07
N ILE A 46 -34.02 -8.90 -13.09
CA ILE A 46 -33.52 -9.86 -14.09
C ILE A 46 -32.59 -10.90 -13.44
N MET A 47 -31.71 -10.47 -12.54
CA MET A 47 -30.84 -11.38 -11.80
C MET A 47 -31.63 -12.32 -10.88
N GLU A 48 -32.67 -11.81 -10.22
CA GLU A 48 -33.58 -12.63 -9.40
C GLU A 48 -34.30 -13.69 -10.23
N GLN A 49 -34.74 -13.33 -11.43
CA GLN A 49 -35.36 -14.28 -12.36
C GLN A 49 -34.35 -15.32 -12.89
N LEU A 50 -33.12 -14.89 -13.18
CA LEU A 50 -32.04 -15.75 -13.66
C LEU A 50 -31.65 -16.81 -12.61
N HIS A 51 -31.54 -16.40 -11.35
CA HIS A 51 -31.06 -17.25 -10.25
C HIS A 51 -32.18 -17.83 -9.37
N GLY A 52 -33.44 -17.44 -9.58
CA GLY A 52 -34.60 -17.88 -8.79
C GLY A 52 -34.62 -17.38 -7.34
N CYS A 53 -33.76 -16.42 -6.97
CA CYS A 53 -33.64 -15.90 -5.62
C CYS A 53 -33.02 -14.49 -5.58
N THR A 54 -33.21 -13.79 -4.46
CA THR A 54 -32.59 -12.48 -4.23
C THR A 54 -31.10 -12.61 -3.94
N SER A 55 -30.33 -11.52 -4.12
CA SER A 55 -28.90 -11.51 -3.77
C SER A 55 -28.63 -11.79 -2.28
N ALA A 56 -29.65 -11.72 -1.41
CA ALA A 56 -29.54 -12.04 0.01
C ALA A 56 -29.24 -13.54 0.27
N ASN A 57 -29.56 -14.42 -0.68
CA ASN A 57 -29.28 -15.85 -0.58
C ASN A 57 -27.83 -16.22 -0.96
N GLY A 58 -27.03 -15.25 -1.44
CA GLY A 58 -25.61 -15.46 -1.78
C GLY A 58 -25.35 -16.20 -3.10
N SER A 59 -26.39 -16.63 -3.83
CA SER A 59 -26.24 -17.32 -5.12
C SER A 59 -25.74 -16.42 -6.26
N TRP A 60 -25.88 -15.11 -6.10
CA TRP A 60 -25.33 -14.07 -6.98
C TRP A 60 -25.15 -12.77 -6.18
N THR A 61 -24.26 -11.90 -6.67
CA THR A 61 -23.87 -10.65 -6.00
C THR A 61 -24.31 -9.42 -6.80
N GLN A 62 -24.36 -8.24 -6.16
CA GLN A 62 -24.58 -6.99 -6.92
C GLN A 62 -23.52 -6.79 -8.02
N ARG A 63 -22.32 -7.37 -7.89
CA ARG A 63 -21.32 -7.35 -8.97
C ARG A 63 -21.78 -8.18 -10.16
N ASP A 64 -22.29 -9.39 -9.95
CA ASP A 64 -22.79 -10.24 -11.04
C ASP A 64 -23.87 -9.53 -11.87
N ALA A 65 -24.69 -8.69 -11.23
CA ALA A 65 -25.65 -7.82 -11.91
C ALA A 65 -24.99 -6.77 -12.81
N TYR A 66 -23.96 -6.07 -12.34
CA TYR A 66 -23.21 -5.12 -13.16
C TYR A 66 -22.41 -5.82 -14.28
N ASP A 67 -21.94 -7.03 -14.01
CA ASP A 67 -21.33 -7.92 -14.99
C ASP A 67 -22.32 -8.36 -16.09
N LEU A 68 -23.61 -8.52 -15.76
CA LEU A 68 -24.68 -8.75 -16.71
C LEU A 68 -25.03 -7.48 -17.50
N LEU A 69 -25.05 -6.31 -16.83
CA LEU A 69 -25.18 -5.00 -17.47
C LEU A 69 -24.10 -4.80 -18.55
N GLU A 70 -22.84 -5.08 -18.22
CA GLU A 70 -21.71 -4.95 -19.16
C GLU A 70 -21.88 -5.86 -20.39
N ALA A 71 -22.36 -7.10 -20.20
CA ALA A 71 -22.66 -8.03 -21.29
C ALA A 71 -23.84 -7.55 -22.16
N GLY A 72 -24.94 -7.11 -21.54
CA GLY A 72 -26.10 -6.59 -22.25
C GLY A 72 -25.80 -5.31 -23.02
N LEU A 73 -24.93 -4.44 -22.49
CA LEU A 73 -24.43 -3.26 -23.19
C LEU A 73 -23.60 -3.66 -24.41
N ALA A 74 -22.69 -4.63 -24.28
CA ALA A 74 -21.91 -5.13 -25.42
C ALA A 74 -22.81 -5.71 -26.52
N LEU A 75 -23.87 -6.45 -26.16
CA LEU A 75 -24.86 -6.96 -27.12
C LEU A 75 -25.67 -5.85 -27.78
N HIS A 76 -26.12 -4.85 -27.01
CA HIS A 76 -26.83 -3.69 -27.54
C HIS A 76 -25.97 -2.93 -28.56
N LEU A 77 -24.69 -2.75 -28.26
CA LEU A 77 -23.75 -2.03 -29.12
C LEU A 77 -23.36 -2.83 -30.37
N SER A 78 -23.35 -4.17 -30.33
CA SER A 78 -23.01 -5.00 -31.49
C SER A 78 -24.07 -5.02 -32.59
N ALA A 79 -25.30 -4.62 -32.26
CA ALA A 79 -26.35 -4.39 -33.24
C ALA A 79 -26.19 -3.04 -34.00
N ARG A 80 -25.27 -2.17 -33.59
CA ARG A 80 -25.05 -0.85 -34.20
C ARG A 80 -24.02 -0.92 -35.32
N SER A 81 -24.07 0.05 -36.23
CA SER A 81 -23.02 0.24 -37.22
C SER A 81 -21.69 0.67 -36.56
N THR A 82 -20.58 0.48 -37.28
CA THR A 82 -19.28 0.98 -36.84
C THR A 82 -19.35 2.48 -36.56
N PRO A 83 -18.88 2.96 -35.39
CA PRO A 83 -19.13 4.32 -34.94
C PRO A 83 -18.31 5.32 -35.75
N LEU A 84 -18.90 6.49 -35.95
CA LEU A 84 -18.26 7.72 -36.41
C LEU A 84 -18.05 8.66 -35.22
N LEU A 85 -17.22 9.68 -35.42
CA LEU A 85 -16.89 10.65 -34.36
C LEU A 85 -18.14 11.42 -33.88
N GLU A 86 -19.11 11.62 -34.77
CA GLU A 86 -20.41 12.24 -34.49
C GLU A 86 -21.34 11.38 -33.60
N ASP A 87 -21.09 10.08 -33.49
CA ASP A 87 -21.87 9.18 -32.62
C ASP A 87 -21.42 9.24 -31.15
N VAL A 88 -20.21 9.76 -30.88
CA VAL A 88 -19.60 9.73 -29.54
C VAL A 88 -20.44 10.48 -28.49
N PRO A 89 -21.00 11.69 -28.76
CA PRO A 89 -21.85 12.37 -27.78
C PRO A 89 -23.08 11.54 -27.37
N ALA A 90 -23.77 10.90 -28.32
CA ALA A 90 -24.92 10.05 -28.03
C ALA A 90 -24.54 8.80 -27.22
N LEU A 91 -23.33 8.27 -27.42
CA LEU A 91 -22.79 7.19 -26.60
C LEU A 91 -22.40 7.66 -25.20
N SER A 92 -21.92 8.89 -25.03
CA SER A 92 -21.68 9.48 -23.71
C SER A 92 -22.99 9.67 -22.95
N GLU A 93 -24.06 10.14 -23.61
CA GLU A 93 -25.40 10.21 -23.01
C GLU A 93 -25.92 8.83 -22.59
N LEU A 94 -25.69 7.81 -23.43
CA LEU A 94 -26.02 6.42 -23.09
C LEU A 94 -25.27 5.96 -21.83
N VAL A 95 -23.95 6.18 -21.75
CA VAL A 95 -23.16 5.84 -20.56
C VAL A 95 -23.70 6.56 -19.32
N ASP A 96 -24.05 7.84 -19.46
CA ASP A 96 -24.59 8.66 -18.38
C ASP A 96 -25.99 8.22 -17.91
N SER A 97 -26.79 7.60 -18.78
CA SER A 97 -28.09 7.04 -18.39
C SER A 97 -27.97 5.69 -17.65
N LEU A 98 -26.85 4.99 -17.77
CA LEU A 98 -26.67 3.68 -17.13
C LEU A 98 -26.53 3.79 -15.60
N PRO A 99 -26.95 2.75 -14.86
CA PRO A 99 -26.71 2.64 -13.42
C PRO A 99 -25.21 2.77 -13.08
N THR A 100 -24.90 3.55 -12.05
CA THR A 100 -23.51 3.67 -11.56
C THR A 100 -23.14 2.43 -10.77
N HIS A 101 -21.91 1.94 -10.94
CA HIS A 101 -21.38 0.80 -10.19
C HIS A 101 -21.10 1.25 -8.74
N THR A 102 -22.12 1.21 -7.88
CA THR A 102 -22.04 1.69 -6.48
C THR A 102 -21.37 0.70 -5.53
N VAL A 103 -21.20 -0.55 -5.93
CA VAL A 103 -20.59 -1.62 -5.12
C VAL A 103 -19.30 -2.04 -5.79
N ARG A 104 -18.18 -1.81 -5.11
CA ARG A 104 -16.86 -2.29 -5.53
C ARG A 104 -16.56 -3.58 -4.76
N SER A 105 -16.34 -4.69 -5.46
CA SER A 105 -15.82 -5.90 -4.82
C SER A 105 -14.34 -5.71 -4.43
N GLU A 106 -13.87 -6.44 -3.42
CA GLU A 106 -12.45 -6.47 -3.08
C GLU A 106 -11.60 -6.83 -4.30
N ASP A 107 -12.06 -7.75 -5.13
CA ASP A 107 -11.41 -8.14 -6.38
C ASP A 107 -11.34 -7.00 -7.42
N GLN A 108 -12.40 -6.19 -7.57
CA GLN A 108 -12.38 -5.05 -8.50
C GLN A 108 -11.39 -3.97 -8.04
N ILE A 109 -11.30 -3.72 -6.73
CA ILE A 109 -10.31 -2.81 -6.14
C ILE A 109 -8.90 -3.40 -6.25
N ARG A 110 -8.75 -4.69 -5.97
CA ARG A 110 -7.48 -5.44 -5.91
C ARG A 110 -6.87 -5.70 -7.29
N PHE A 111 -7.69 -5.89 -8.32
CA PHE A 111 -7.26 -6.16 -9.70
C PHE A 111 -7.39 -4.96 -10.64
N GLN A 112 -8.01 -3.84 -10.22
CA GLN A 112 -8.26 -2.65 -11.03
C GLN A 112 -8.91 -2.96 -12.39
N GLN A 113 -9.81 -3.94 -12.42
CA GLN A 113 -10.52 -4.38 -13.61
C GLN A 113 -11.82 -3.59 -13.77
N PHE A 114 -11.72 -2.45 -14.46
CA PHE A 114 -12.88 -1.63 -14.82
C PHE A 114 -13.16 -1.82 -16.32
N SER A 115 -14.41 -2.13 -16.67
CA SER A 115 -14.82 -2.26 -18.06
C SER A 115 -14.76 -0.93 -18.79
N THR A 116 -14.36 -0.95 -20.06
CA THR A 116 -14.20 0.28 -20.83
C THR A 116 -15.59 0.89 -21.11
N PRO A 117 -15.81 2.18 -20.77
CA PRO A 117 -17.03 2.92 -21.13
C PRO A 117 -17.32 2.85 -22.63
N ALA A 118 -18.60 2.82 -23.02
CA ALA A 118 -19.01 2.63 -24.42
C ALA A 118 -18.53 3.77 -25.35
N ASP A 119 -18.57 5.01 -24.88
CA ASP A 119 -18.05 6.17 -25.61
C ASP A 119 -16.54 6.09 -25.84
N LEU A 120 -15.77 5.70 -24.80
CA LEU A 120 -14.33 5.48 -24.92
C LEU A 120 -14.01 4.30 -25.84
N ALA A 121 -14.82 3.24 -25.79
CA ALA A 121 -14.68 2.09 -26.69
C ALA A 121 -14.95 2.46 -28.15
N ALA A 122 -15.97 3.29 -28.43
CA ALA A 122 -16.22 3.80 -29.77
C ALA A 122 -15.05 4.63 -30.28
N LEU A 123 -14.51 5.53 -29.45
CA LEU A 123 -13.34 6.33 -29.82
C LEU A 123 -12.11 5.44 -30.13
N ALA A 124 -11.94 4.34 -29.40
CA ALA A 124 -10.88 3.37 -29.67
C ALA A 124 -11.08 2.65 -31.03
N VAL A 125 -12.31 2.25 -31.37
CA VAL A 125 -12.65 1.65 -32.67
C VAL A 125 -12.45 2.64 -33.82
N ILE A 126 -12.88 3.90 -33.66
CA ILE A 126 -12.67 5.00 -34.61
C ILE A 126 -11.17 5.19 -34.87
N ALA A 127 -10.36 5.20 -33.81
CA ALA A 127 -8.91 5.35 -33.92
C ALA A 127 -8.23 4.14 -34.58
N ALA A 128 -8.76 2.94 -34.36
CA ALA A 128 -8.21 1.70 -34.88
C ALA A 128 -8.41 1.54 -36.39
N GLN A 129 -9.49 2.10 -36.96
CA GLN A 129 -9.85 1.95 -38.39
C GLN A 129 -9.80 0.47 -38.85
N PRO A 130 -10.65 -0.40 -38.26
CA PRO A 130 -10.73 -1.81 -38.65
C PRO A 130 -11.27 -1.98 -40.07
N ARG A 131 -10.82 -3.04 -40.75
CA ARG A 131 -11.14 -3.40 -42.13
C ARG A 131 -11.58 -4.87 -42.19
N SER A 132 -12.30 -5.25 -43.24
CA SER A 132 -12.77 -6.63 -43.43
C SER A 132 -11.66 -7.67 -43.55
N THR A 133 -10.44 -7.25 -43.90
CA THR A 133 -9.26 -8.13 -44.00
C THR A 133 -8.47 -8.24 -42.69
N ASP A 134 -8.89 -7.56 -41.61
CA ASP A 134 -8.11 -7.52 -40.38
C ASP A 134 -8.23 -8.79 -39.54
N ILE A 135 -7.11 -9.12 -38.88
CA ILE A 135 -7.08 -10.02 -37.73
C ILE A 135 -7.03 -9.13 -36.49
N VAL A 136 -8.12 -9.08 -35.74
CA VAL A 136 -8.26 -8.24 -34.55
C VAL A 136 -8.01 -9.07 -33.29
N LEU A 137 -7.23 -8.53 -32.36
CA LEU A 137 -7.01 -9.13 -31.04
C LEU A 137 -7.36 -8.13 -29.92
N GLU A 138 -8.15 -8.59 -28.95
CA GLU A 138 -8.31 -7.93 -27.65
C GLU A 138 -7.71 -8.84 -26.54
N PRO A 139 -6.53 -8.48 -25.98
CA PRO A 139 -5.79 -9.37 -25.08
C PRO A 139 -6.31 -9.40 -23.63
N SER A 140 -7.28 -8.54 -23.31
CA SER A 140 -7.90 -8.38 -21.98
C SER A 140 -9.36 -7.97 -22.16
N ALA A 141 -10.17 -8.91 -22.64
CA ALA A 141 -11.44 -8.60 -23.30
C ALA A 141 -12.60 -8.21 -22.38
N GLY A 142 -12.60 -8.61 -21.11
CA GLY A 142 -13.75 -8.37 -20.22
C GLY A 142 -15.03 -8.97 -20.79
N HIS A 143 -16.00 -8.13 -21.17
CA HIS A 143 -17.22 -8.53 -21.88
C HIS A 143 -17.23 -8.09 -23.35
N GLY A 144 -16.09 -7.68 -23.89
CA GLY A 144 -15.92 -7.29 -25.30
C GLY A 144 -16.32 -5.86 -25.61
N SER A 145 -16.25 -4.94 -24.63
CA SER A 145 -16.59 -3.52 -24.84
C SER A 145 -15.86 -2.89 -26.03
N LEU A 146 -14.53 -3.11 -26.15
CA LEU A 146 -13.70 -2.54 -27.22
C LEU A 146 -13.94 -3.15 -28.59
N VAL A 147 -14.59 -4.32 -28.66
CA VAL A 147 -14.84 -5.05 -29.90
C VAL A 147 -16.31 -5.09 -30.30
N SER A 148 -17.21 -4.68 -29.39
CA SER A 148 -18.66 -4.70 -29.58
C SER A 148 -19.11 -3.98 -30.86
N MET A 149 -18.48 -2.85 -31.20
CA MET A 149 -18.85 -2.02 -32.36
C MET A 149 -17.93 -2.21 -33.57
N LEU A 150 -17.21 -3.33 -33.66
CA LEU A 150 -16.38 -3.62 -34.84
C LEU A 150 -17.25 -3.91 -36.08
N PRO A 151 -16.80 -3.54 -37.29
CA PRO A 151 -17.34 -4.10 -38.52
C PRO A 151 -17.02 -5.59 -38.60
N ALA A 152 -17.58 -6.28 -39.61
CA ALA A 152 -17.12 -7.62 -39.96
C ALA A 152 -15.62 -7.60 -40.30
N VAL A 153 -14.83 -8.42 -39.61
CA VAL A 153 -13.38 -8.58 -39.79
C VAL A 153 -13.05 -10.03 -40.18
N ALA A 154 -11.85 -10.28 -40.68
CA ALA A 154 -11.45 -11.60 -41.14
C ALA A 154 -11.37 -12.60 -40.00
N GLN A 155 -10.81 -12.17 -38.86
CA GLN A 155 -10.75 -12.98 -37.63
C GLN A 155 -10.81 -12.08 -36.39
N LEU A 156 -11.54 -12.53 -35.38
CA LEU A 156 -11.63 -11.89 -34.07
C LEU A 156 -11.09 -12.82 -33.00
N HIS A 157 -10.08 -12.38 -32.26
CA HIS A 157 -9.44 -13.11 -31.16
C HIS A 157 -9.65 -12.34 -29.86
N LEU A 158 -10.24 -12.99 -28.86
CA LEU A 158 -10.55 -12.37 -27.57
C LEU A 158 -9.90 -13.19 -26.46
N ASN A 159 -9.18 -12.54 -25.55
CA ASN A 159 -8.56 -13.20 -24.41
C ASN A 159 -9.09 -12.60 -23.11
N GLU A 160 -9.72 -13.43 -22.28
CA GLU A 160 -10.22 -13.03 -20.97
C GLU A 160 -9.82 -14.08 -19.93
N ILE A 161 -9.17 -13.66 -18.84
CA ILE A 161 -8.60 -14.58 -17.84
C ILE A 161 -9.66 -15.13 -16.88
N ASP A 162 -10.76 -14.40 -16.68
CA ASP A 162 -11.86 -14.82 -15.81
C ASP A 162 -12.81 -15.80 -16.53
N PRO A 163 -13.04 -17.01 -15.99
CA PRO A 163 -13.89 -18.01 -16.63
C PRO A 163 -15.36 -17.58 -16.77
N ARG A 164 -15.91 -16.82 -15.82
CA ARG A 164 -17.31 -16.36 -15.86
C ARG A 164 -17.53 -15.32 -16.93
N ARG A 165 -16.59 -14.38 -17.09
CA ARG A 165 -16.61 -13.38 -18.17
C ARG A 165 -16.33 -14.02 -19.53
N ARG A 166 -15.43 -15.00 -19.61
CA ARG A 166 -15.24 -15.82 -20.82
C ARG A 166 -16.53 -16.51 -21.28
N ALA A 167 -17.29 -17.11 -20.36
CA ALA A 167 -18.56 -17.77 -20.71
C ALA A 167 -19.53 -16.79 -21.38
N LYS A 168 -19.67 -15.57 -20.83
CA LYS A 168 -20.50 -14.50 -21.42
C LYS A 168 -19.95 -14.03 -22.78
N LEU A 169 -18.63 -13.85 -22.90
CA LEU A 169 -17.96 -13.53 -24.18
C LEU A 169 -18.31 -14.55 -25.28
N SER A 170 -18.33 -15.85 -24.95
CA SER A 170 -18.70 -16.92 -25.91
C SER A 170 -20.13 -16.81 -26.40
N LEU A 171 -21.06 -16.35 -25.55
CA LEU A 171 -22.45 -16.10 -25.92
C LEU A 171 -22.61 -14.84 -26.80
N LEU A 172 -21.75 -13.84 -26.60
CA LEU A 172 -21.81 -12.55 -27.31
C LEU A 172 -21.12 -12.58 -28.68
N PHE A 173 -20.05 -13.37 -28.82
CA PHE A 173 -19.19 -13.37 -30.01
C PHE A 173 -18.98 -14.79 -30.55
N GLU A 174 -20.04 -15.39 -31.08
CA GLU A 174 -20.05 -16.79 -31.56
C GLU A 174 -18.97 -17.11 -32.62
N ARG A 175 -18.51 -16.10 -33.37
CA ARG A 175 -17.47 -16.25 -34.42
C ARG A 175 -16.05 -15.92 -33.94
N ALA A 176 -15.88 -15.52 -32.68
CA ALA A 176 -14.57 -15.18 -32.14
C ALA A 176 -13.82 -16.42 -31.64
N THR A 177 -12.50 -16.41 -31.79
CA THR A 177 -11.62 -17.35 -31.08
C THR A 177 -11.36 -16.82 -29.68
N ILE A 178 -11.79 -17.55 -28.65
CA ILE A 178 -11.71 -17.10 -27.25
C ILE A 178 -10.65 -17.91 -26.49
N THR A 179 -9.75 -17.20 -25.79
CA THR A 179 -8.68 -17.79 -24.97
C THR A 179 -8.71 -17.23 -23.55
N GLY A 180 -7.93 -17.82 -22.63
CA GLY A 180 -7.95 -17.46 -21.21
C GLY A 180 -6.60 -17.42 -20.50
N PHE A 181 -5.53 -17.03 -21.20
CA PHE A 181 -4.18 -16.94 -20.64
C PHE A 181 -3.82 -15.52 -20.16
N ASP A 182 -2.71 -15.37 -19.42
CA ASP A 182 -2.20 -14.04 -19.04
C ASP A 182 -1.77 -13.25 -20.30
N GLY A 183 -2.40 -12.09 -20.53
CA GLY A 183 -2.09 -11.19 -21.64
C GLY A 183 -0.66 -10.65 -21.64
N ALA A 184 0.05 -10.63 -20.49
CA ALA A 184 1.48 -10.32 -20.44
C ALA A 184 2.34 -11.42 -21.08
N MET A 185 1.81 -12.65 -21.17
CA MET A 185 2.45 -13.82 -21.75
C MET A 185 1.93 -14.13 -23.16
N LEU A 186 1.27 -13.16 -23.82
CA LEU A 186 0.71 -13.30 -25.16
C LEU A 186 1.71 -13.91 -26.15
N THR A 187 2.98 -13.48 -26.13
CA THR A 187 4.01 -13.99 -27.06
C THR A 187 4.33 -15.48 -26.86
N SER A 188 4.13 -15.99 -25.64
CA SER A 188 4.49 -17.35 -25.25
C SER A 188 3.32 -18.33 -25.33
N LEU A 189 2.10 -17.85 -25.03
CA LEU A 189 0.92 -18.70 -24.83
C LEU A 189 -0.10 -18.65 -25.99
N SER A 190 -0.10 -17.59 -26.80
CA SER A 190 -0.97 -17.54 -27.99
C SER A 190 -0.39 -18.33 -29.16
N ALA A 191 -1.27 -18.80 -30.05
CA ALA A 191 -0.91 -19.57 -31.24
C ALA A 191 0.25 -18.93 -32.01
N HIS A 192 1.27 -19.72 -32.35
CA HIS A 192 2.53 -19.20 -32.89
C HIS A 192 2.35 -18.44 -34.23
N ASP A 193 1.36 -18.82 -35.01
CA ASP A 193 0.97 -18.27 -36.31
C ASP A 193 0.04 -17.05 -36.23
N LEU A 194 -0.62 -16.80 -35.08
CA LEU A 194 -1.45 -15.62 -34.89
C LEU A 194 -0.62 -14.34 -35.10
N ARG A 195 -1.01 -13.49 -36.06
CA ARG A 195 -0.38 -12.20 -36.32
C ARG A 195 -1.46 -11.14 -36.50
N PRO A 196 -1.91 -10.50 -35.41
CA PRO A 196 -2.94 -9.48 -35.48
C PRO A 196 -2.48 -8.27 -36.29
N THR A 197 -3.37 -7.73 -37.11
CA THR A 197 -3.15 -6.47 -37.84
C THR A 197 -3.69 -5.26 -37.06
N VAL A 198 -4.63 -5.51 -36.14
CA VAL A 198 -5.18 -4.54 -35.18
C VAL A 198 -5.20 -5.16 -33.79
N ILE A 199 -4.80 -4.38 -32.79
CA ILE A 199 -5.02 -4.72 -31.38
C ILE A 199 -5.75 -3.55 -30.69
N LEU A 200 -6.83 -3.87 -30.00
CA LEU A 200 -7.55 -2.96 -29.09
C LEU A 200 -7.31 -3.46 -27.67
N MET A 201 -6.91 -2.60 -26.73
CA MET A 201 -6.63 -3.08 -25.38
C MET A 201 -6.83 -2.05 -24.26
N ASN A 202 -7.30 -2.55 -23.12
CA ASN A 202 -7.32 -1.87 -21.83
C ASN A 202 -6.70 -2.82 -20.78
N PRO A 203 -5.36 -2.91 -20.70
CA PRO A 203 -4.69 -3.86 -19.82
C PRO A 203 -4.87 -3.51 -18.33
N PRO A 204 -4.68 -4.47 -17.41
CA PRO A 204 -4.65 -4.18 -15.98
C PRO A 204 -3.48 -3.25 -15.62
N PHE A 205 -3.70 -2.32 -14.69
CA PHE A 205 -2.74 -1.24 -14.39
C PHE A 205 -1.66 -1.62 -13.36
N SER A 206 -1.95 -2.52 -12.43
CA SER A 206 -1.08 -2.74 -11.25
C SER A 206 -0.88 -4.19 -10.82
N ARG A 207 -1.27 -5.19 -11.62
CA ARG A 207 -1.09 -6.63 -11.30
C ARG A 207 -0.75 -7.49 -12.52
N SER A 208 0.06 -8.52 -12.30
CA SER A 208 0.39 -9.57 -13.28
C SER A 208 0.33 -10.96 -12.61
N GLN A 209 -0.14 -11.98 -13.34
CA GLN A 209 -0.28 -13.33 -12.79
C GLN A 209 1.12 -13.88 -12.42
N GLY A 210 1.26 -14.47 -11.23
CA GLY A 210 2.54 -14.98 -10.72
C GLY A 210 3.51 -13.93 -10.14
N ARG A 211 3.18 -12.63 -10.16
CA ARG A 211 4.01 -11.56 -9.54
C ARG A 211 3.29 -10.72 -8.48
N GLY A 212 1.98 -10.87 -8.32
CA GLY A 212 1.23 -10.09 -7.34
C GLY A 212 1.05 -8.63 -7.77
N VAL A 213 1.37 -7.67 -6.88
CA VAL A 213 1.34 -6.24 -7.20
C VAL A 213 2.49 -5.91 -8.14
N ASP A 214 2.17 -5.48 -9.35
CA ASP A 214 3.11 -5.16 -10.41
C ASP A 214 2.78 -3.80 -11.03
N GLN A 215 3.47 -2.75 -10.56
CA GLN A 215 3.29 -1.37 -11.03
C GLN A 215 3.55 -1.17 -12.54
N PHE A 216 4.14 -2.15 -13.23
CA PHE A 216 4.38 -2.07 -14.68
C PHE A 216 3.51 -3.05 -15.49
N ALA A 217 2.46 -3.63 -14.89
CA ALA A 217 1.59 -4.61 -15.54
C ALA A 217 1.11 -4.15 -16.93
N ALA A 218 0.49 -2.98 -17.01
CA ALA A 218 0.03 -2.40 -18.28
C ALA A 218 1.13 -2.32 -19.34
N VAL A 219 2.36 -1.95 -18.94
CA VAL A 219 3.52 -1.84 -19.85
C VAL A 219 3.95 -3.22 -20.37
N ARG A 220 3.89 -4.27 -19.56
CA ARG A 220 4.21 -5.64 -20.01
C ARG A 220 3.19 -6.15 -21.01
N HIS A 221 1.89 -5.97 -20.74
CA HIS A 221 0.84 -6.32 -21.68
C HIS A 221 1.01 -5.56 -23.00
N LEU A 222 1.28 -4.25 -22.94
CA LEU A 222 1.53 -3.45 -24.14
C LEU A 222 2.74 -3.95 -24.92
N ARG A 223 3.86 -4.28 -24.25
CA ARG A 223 5.05 -4.85 -24.91
C ARG A 223 4.75 -6.19 -25.57
N ALA A 224 3.97 -7.06 -24.92
CA ALA A 224 3.56 -8.35 -25.47
C ALA A 224 2.65 -8.18 -26.69
N ALA A 225 1.69 -7.26 -26.63
CA ALA A 225 0.83 -6.89 -27.75
C ALA A 225 1.64 -6.34 -28.94
N LEU A 226 2.53 -5.37 -28.70
CA LEU A 226 3.40 -4.81 -29.73
C LEU A 226 4.33 -5.87 -30.33
N ALA A 227 4.82 -6.83 -29.54
CA ALA A 227 5.63 -7.94 -30.04
C ALA A 227 4.83 -8.84 -31.00
N LYS A 228 3.57 -9.16 -30.65
CA LYS A 228 2.69 -10.04 -31.43
C LYS A 228 2.11 -9.39 -32.69
N LEU A 229 1.92 -8.07 -32.68
CA LEU A 229 1.37 -7.30 -33.78
C LEU A 229 2.19 -7.48 -35.08
N LEU A 230 1.52 -7.58 -36.22
CA LEU A 230 2.18 -7.59 -37.53
C LEU A 230 2.94 -6.27 -37.76
N PRO A 231 4.14 -6.26 -38.37
CA PRO A 231 4.76 -5.02 -38.84
C PRO A 231 3.79 -4.19 -39.70
N GLY A 232 3.71 -2.89 -39.45
CA GLY A 232 2.70 -2.02 -40.08
C GLY A 232 1.29 -2.10 -39.48
N GLY A 233 1.04 -3.01 -38.52
CA GLY A 233 -0.21 -3.08 -37.78
C GLY A 233 -0.40 -1.92 -36.79
N ARG A 234 -1.61 -1.80 -36.25
CA ARG A 234 -2.00 -0.74 -35.30
C ARG A 234 -2.43 -1.29 -33.96
N VAL A 235 -2.01 -0.64 -32.87
CA VAL A 235 -2.53 -0.84 -31.51
C VAL A 235 -3.24 0.43 -31.05
N VAL A 236 -4.43 0.28 -30.48
CA VAL A 236 -5.09 1.33 -29.71
C VAL A 236 -5.16 0.85 -28.26
N ALA A 237 -4.44 1.54 -27.38
CA ALA A 237 -4.24 1.13 -25.99
C ALA A 237 -4.71 2.20 -25.00
N ILE A 238 -5.50 1.79 -24.01
CA ILE A 238 -5.88 2.60 -22.85
C ILE A 238 -4.89 2.30 -21.73
N MET A 239 -3.99 3.24 -21.46
CA MET A 239 -2.86 3.10 -20.53
C MET A 239 -3.06 3.96 -19.28
N PRO A 240 -2.38 3.65 -18.17
CA PRO A 240 -2.37 4.50 -16.98
C PRO A 240 -1.83 5.90 -17.27
N ASP A 241 -2.37 6.94 -16.61
CA ASP A 241 -1.91 8.33 -16.81
C ASP A 241 -0.42 8.55 -16.50
N TRP A 242 0.17 7.74 -15.61
CA TRP A 242 1.59 7.83 -15.29
C TRP A 242 2.51 7.38 -16.43
N PHE A 243 2.01 6.64 -17.43
CA PHE A 243 2.82 6.16 -18.55
C PHE A 243 3.12 7.28 -19.56
N THR A 244 4.20 8.02 -19.27
CA THR A 244 4.60 9.26 -19.94
C THR A 244 6.09 9.26 -20.33
N PRO A 245 6.55 10.12 -21.24
CA PRO A 245 7.97 10.34 -21.49
C PRO A 245 8.65 11.19 -20.39
N SER A 246 8.25 11.05 -19.12
CA SER A 246 8.84 11.73 -17.96
C SER A 246 10.24 11.19 -17.64
N ALA A 247 11.07 11.94 -16.90
CA ALA A 247 12.45 11.53 -16.59
C ALA A 247 12.56 10.14 -15.92
N LYS A 248 11.60 9.78 -15.06
CA LYS A 248 11.52 8.46 -14.39
C LYS A 248 11.18 7.32 -15.38
N MET A 249 10.35 7.60 -16.38
CA MET A 249 9.79 6.61 -17.30
C MET A 249 10.43 6.62 -18.69
N LEU A 250 11.26 7.61 -19.00
CA LEU A 250 11.78 7.89 -20.33
C LEU A 250 12.40 6.66 -20.99
N ARG A 251 13.26 5.94 -20.25
CA ARG A 251 13.90 4.72 -20.75
C ARG A 251 12.89 3.63 -21.07
N ILE A 252 11.95 3.35 -20.17
CA ILE A 252 10.93 2.31 -20.36
C ILE A 252 10.01 2.67 -21.52
N TYR A 253 9.65 3.95 -21.64
CA TYR A 253 8.82 4.50 -22.71
C TYR A 253 9.51 4.36 -24.07
N GLU A 254 10.77 4.82 -24.17
CA GLU A 254 11.58 4.72 -25.40
C GLU A 254 11.85 3.26 -25.80
N GLU A 255 12.15 2.38 -24.85
CA GLU A 255 12.31 0.95 -25.11
C GLU A 255 11.01 0.28 -25.58
N THR A 256 9.86 0.65 -25.00
CA THR A 256 8.55 0.10 -25.40
C THR A 256 8.20 0.50 -26.83
N PHE A 257 8.51 1.72 -27.23
CA PHE A 257 8.17 2.26 -28.56
C PHE A 257 9.35 2.27 -29.55
N ALA A 258 10.44 1.56 -29.27
CA ALA A 258 11.67 1.62 -30.08
C ALA A 258 11.46 1.35 -31.59
N ASN A 259 10.47 0.52 -31.94
CA ASN A 259 10.12 0.17 -33.32
C ASN A 259 8.70 0.62 -33.71
N CYS A 260 8.15 1.61 -33.00
CA CYS A 260 6.77 2.05 -33.16
C CYS A 260 6.69 3.57 -33.27
N THR A 261 5.61 4.05 -33.88
CA THR A 261 5.24 5.46 -33.97
C THR A 261 3.98 5.65 -33.15
N VAL A 262 4.01 6.59 -32.21
CA VAL A 262 2.81 6.96 -31.45
C VAL A 262 2.16 8.13 -32.18
N GLN A 263 1.06 7.84 -32.89
CA GLN A 263 0.34 8.81 -33.73
C GLN A 263 -0.43 9.81 -32.87
N THR A 264 -1.07 9.31 -31.82
CA THR A 264 -1.97 10.10 -30.97
C THR A 264 -1.76 9.72 -29.51
N SER A 265 -1.72 10.74 -28.64
CA SER A 265 -1.75 10.58 -27.19
C SER A 265 -2.77 11.52 -26.58
N CYS A 266 -3.83 10.96 -26.00
CA CYS A 266 -4.90 11.71 -25.36
C CYS A 266 -4.97 11.34 -23.88
N ARG A 267 -5.14 12.32 -22.99
CA ARG A 267 -5.41 12.12 -21.56
C ARG A 267 -6.87 12.45 -21.26
N LEU A 268 -7.55 11.55 -20.55
CA LEU A 268 -8.93 11.70 -20.08
C LEU A 268 -8.95 11.63 -18.55
N ALA A 269 -9.59 12.60 -17.89
CA ALA A 269 -9.61 12.68 -16.42
C ALA A 269 -10.87 12.08 -15.77
N LYS A 270 -12.01 12.10 -16.45
CA LYS A 270 -13.34 11.78 -15.91
C LYS A 270 -14.16 10.89 -16.87
N CYS A 271 -13.59 9.77 -17.31
CA CYS A 271 -14.30 8.86 -18.23
C CYS A 271 -14.82 7.57 -17.57
N TYR A 272 -14.38 7.21 -16.36
CA TYR A 272 -14.78 5.96 -15.68
C TYR A 272 -15.73 6.17 -14.48
N HIS A 273 -16.37 7.34 -14.36
CA HIS A 273 -17.20 7.69 -13.19
C HIS A 273 -18.37 6.71 -12.99
N LYS A 274 -19.00 6.26 -14.08
CA LYS A 274 -20.08 5.26 -14.04
C LYS A 274 -19.61 3.86 -13.66
N GLN A 275 -18.37 3.53 -13.99
CA GLN A 275 -17.71 2.29 -13.60
C GLN A 275 -17.13 2.36 -12.18
N GLY A 276 -17.37 3.47 -11.47
CA GLY A 276 -17.05 3.62 -10.06
C GLY A 276 -15.60 4.01 -9.81
N THR A 277 -14.89 4.66 -10.73
CA THR A 277 -13.52 5.18 -10.48
C THR A 277 -13.28 6.55 -11.14
N SER A 278 -12.39 7.35 -10.56
CA SER A 278 -11.98 8.67 -11.07
C SER A 278 -10.54 8.67 -11.58
N VAL A 279 -9.99 7.49 -11.90
CA VAL A 279 -8.62 7.34 -12.39
C VAL A 279 -8.52 7.94 -13.80
N ALA A 280 -7.57 8.87 -13.96
CA ALA A 280 -7.23 9.39 -15.28
C ALA A 280 -6.51 8.32 -16.13
N VAL A 281 -6.79 8.30 -17.42
CA VAL A 281 -6.23 7.34 -18.38
C VAL A 281 -5.62 8.05 -19.59
N ARG A 282 -4.85 7.29 -20.38
CA ARG A 282 -4.26 7.72 -21.65
C ARG A 282 -4.72 6.81 -22.78
N LEU A 283 -5.35 7.38 -23.80
CA LEU A 283 -5.58 6.69 -25.07
C LEU A 283 -4.37 6.90 -25.99
N LEU A 284 -3.71 5.81 -26.39
CA LEU A 284 -2.57 5.81 -27.29
C LEU A 284 -2.92 5.12 -28.61
N VAL A 285 -2.63 5.77 -29.73
CA VAL A 285 -2.73 5.18 -31.08
C VAL A 285 -1.32 4.94 -31.61
N ILE A 286 -0.98 3.67 -31.85
CA ILE A 286 0.40 3.23 -32.07
C ILE A 286 0.45 2.42 -33.37
N ASP A 287 1.32 2.82 -34.31
CA ASP A 287 1.64 2.02 -35.49
C ASP A 287 2.98 1.31 -35.30
N LYS A 288 3.07 0.02 -35.64
CA LYS A 288 4.32 -0.75 -35.57
C LYS A 288 5.22 -0.47 -36.78
N VAL A 289 5.65 0.78 -36.86
CA VAL A 289 6.65 1.30 -37.79
C VAL A 289 7.60 2.25 -37.03
N PRO A 290 8.90 2.26 -37.32
CA PRO A 290 9.82 3.19 -36.68
C PRO A 290 9.43 4.66 -36.97
N GLY A 291 9.43 5.51 -35.94
CA GLY A 291 9.13 6.94 -36.10
C GLY A 291 9.05 7.69 -34.78
N ASN A 292 8.27 8.78 -34.74
CA ASN A 292 8.12 9.60 -33.55
C ASN A 292 7.28 8.89 -32.48
N SER A 293 7.82 8.74 -31.28
CA SER A 293 7.11 8.15 -30.14
C SER A 293 6.53 9.18 -29.16
N LYS A 294 6.76 10.48 -29.39
CA LYS A 294 6.37 11.57 -28.48
C LYS A 294 5.53 12.63 -29.20
N PRO A 295 4.27 12.34 -29.56
CA PRO A 295 3.35 13.34 -30.11
C PRO A 295 2.94 14.35 -29.03
N SER A 296 2.35 15.47 -29.45
CA SER A 296 1.70 16.42 -28.53
C SER A 296 0.55 15.75 -27.77
N LEU A 297 0.39 16.10 -26.50
CA LEU A 297 -0.68 15.57 -25.65
C LEU A 297 -1.96 16.40 -25.82
N ILE A 298 -3.07 15.74 -26.13
CA ILE A 298 -4.41 16.32 -26.03
C ILE A 298 -5.00 15.92 -24.67
N ALA A 299 -5.41 16.87 -23.84
CA ALA A 299 -5.99 16.59 -22.52
C ALA A 299 -7.41 17.15 -22.42
N ARG A 300 -8.36 16.31 -22.02
CA ARG A 300 -9.77 16.66 -21.77
C ARG A 300 -10.28 15.94 -20.53
N ASP A 301 -11.41 16.39 -20.00
CA ASP A 301 -12.03 15.73 -18.87
C ASP A 301 -12.88 14.55 -19.34
N THR A 302 -13.72 14.75 -20.37
CA THR A 302 -14.70 13.77 -20.85
C THR A 302 -14.38 13.26 -22.25
N VAL A 303 -14.99 12.12 -22.64
CA VAL A 303 -14.81 11.54 -23.98
C VAL A 303 -15.47 12.41 -25.04
N SER A 304 -16.64 12.99 -24.76
CA SER A 304 -17.33 13.92 -25.67
C SER A 304 -16.47 15.15 -26.00
N GLU A 305 -15.87 15.79 -24.99
CA GLU A 305 -14.94 16.92 -25.21
C GLU A 305 -13.71 16.53 -26.03
N LEU A 306 -13.24 15.29 -25.86
CA LEU A 306 -12.13 14.77 -26.65
C LEU A 306 -12.54 14.56 -28.11
N ALA A 307 -13.74 14.05 -28.36
CA ALA A 307 -14.26 13.80 -29.71
C ALA A 307 -14.27 15.08 -30.56
N GLU A 308 -14.64 16.22 -29.99
CA GLU A 308 -14.66 17.52 -30.69
C GLU A 308 -13.31 17.94 -31.29
N CYS A 309 -12.20 17.46 -30.71
CA CYS A 309 -10.85 17.80 -31.14
C CYS A 309 -10.02 16.57 -31.54
N PHE A 310 -10.64 15.40 -31.69
CA PHE A 310 -9.94 14.17 -31.99
C PHE A 310 -9.57 14.09 -33.47
N LEU A 311 -8.28 14.14 -33.77
CA LEU A 311 -7.78 13.99 -35.13
C LEU A 311 -7.62 12.49 -35.48
N ILE A 312 -8.43 12.00 -36.43
CA ILE A 312 -8.31 10.63 -36.94
C ILE A 312 -7.10 10.52 -37.87
N VAL A 313 -6.01 9.92 -37.36
CA VAL A 313 -4.80 9.68 -38.16
C VAL A 313 -4.97 8.44 -39.02
N LYS A 314 -4.90 8.57 -40.36
CA LYS A 314 -5.06 7.47 -41.31
C LYS A 314 -4.13 6.29 -40.99
N ARG A 315 -4.70 5.07 -40.96
CA ARG A 315 -3.93 3.85 -40.70
C ARG A 315 -3.09 3.43 -41.91
N ILE A 316 -1.84 3.05 -41.64
CA ILE A 316 -0.90 2.50 -42.64
C ILE A 316 -1.38 1.13 -43.10
N ASP A 317 -1.20 0.80 -44.37
CA ASP A 317 -1.48 -0.55 -44.85
C ASP A 317 -0.30 -1.49 -44.54
N PRO A 318 -0.50 -2.57 -43.76
CA PRO A 318 0.57 -3.52 -43.45
C PRO A 318 1.23 -4.11 -44.71
N ALA A 319 0.52 -4.22 -45.83
CA ALA A 319 1.08 -4.71 -47.10
C ALA A 319 2.08 -3.73 -47.74
N THR A 320 2.04 -2.45 -47.34
CA THR A 320 2.93 -1.39 -47.85
C THR A 320 3.99 -0.94 -46.85
N ALA A 321 4.04 -1.56 -45.65
CA ALA A 321 4.95 -1.17 -44.60
C ALA A 321 6.42 -1.50 -44.99
N PRO A 322 7.38 -0.57 -44.78
CA PRO A 322 8.78 -0.84 -45.08
C PRO A 322 9.30 -2.00 -44.20
N PRO A 323 10.12 -2.92 -44.75
CA PRO A 323 10.60 -4.07 -44.00
C PRO A 323 11.42 -3.62 -42.78
N ALA A 324 11.10 -4.17 -41.61
CA ALA A 324 11.84 -3.93 -40.38
C ALA A 324 13.29 -4.39 -40.53
N ARG A 325 14.24 -3.45 -40.64
CA ARG A 325 15.68 -3.78 -40.57
C ARG A 325 16.02 -4.15 -39.13
N PRO A 326 16.68 -5.30 -38.88
CA PRO A 326 17.16 -5.63 -37.55
C PRO A 326 18.25 -4.63 -37.15
N THR A 327 18.01 -3.86 -36.09
CA THR A 327 19.04 -3.01 -35.47
C THR A 327 20.09 -3.91 -34.83
N ARG A 328 21.21 -4.09 -35.55
CA ARG A 328 22.39 -4.82 -35.09
C ARG A 328 22.97 -4.10 -33.86
N ILE A 329 22.77 -4.67 -32.67
CA ILE A 329 23.46 -4.25 -31.45
C ILE A 329 24.95 -4.49 -31.71
N LYS A 330 25.73 -3.42 -31.91
CA LYS A 330 27.18 -3.54 -32.01
C LYS A 330 27.71 -4.03 -30.64
N PRO A 331 28.52 -5.11 -30.59
CA PRO A 331 29.20 -5.46 -29.35
C PRO A 331 30.16 -4.33 -29.00
N LYS A 332 30.12 -3.84 -27.76
CA LYS A 332 31.16 -2.96 -27.26
C LYS A 332 32.47 -3.75 -27.24
N ALA A 333 33.42 -3.35 -28.07
CA ALA A 333 34.77 -3.89 -28.04
C ALA A 333 35.36 -3.72 -26.63
N THR A 334 35.88 -4.81 -26.09
CA THR A 334 36.72 -4.85 -24.90
C THR A 334 38.03 -4.11 -25.21
N SER A 335 38.17 -2.87 -24.75
CA SER A 335 39.44 -2.15 -24.82
C SER A 335 40.27 -2.43 -23.56
N LEU A 336 41.27 -3.27 -23.76
CA LEU A 336 42.37 -3.60 -22.85
C LEU A 336 43.38 -2.44 -22.73
N PHE A 337 42.98 -1.24 -22.28
CA PHE A 337 43.96 -0.22 -21.86
C PHE A 337 43.44 0.60 -20.68
N LYS A 338 43.71 0.10 -19.47
CA LYS A 338 43.90 0.93 -18.28
C LYS A 338 45.24 1.64 -18.43
N SER A 339 45.24 2.96 -18.61
CA SER A 339 46.21 3.86 -17.98
C SER A 339 45.86 5.32 -18.27
N MET A 340 45.73 6.09 -17.19
CA MET A 340 45.94 7.54 -17.09
C MET A 340 45.26 8.43 -18.15
N ARG A 341 44.11 9.01 -17.81
CA ARG A 341 43.78 10.40 -18.18
C ARG A 341 42.68 10.99 -17.29
N ALA A 342 42.93 12.24 -16.88
CA ALA A 342 42.14 13.04 -15.96
C ALA A 342 40.65 13.12 -16.34
N LYS A 343 39.78 13.18 -15.30
CA LYS A 343 38.34 13.44 -15.42
C LYS A 343 38.11 14.73 -16.24
N PRO A 344 37.29 14.73 -17.30
CA PRO A 344 36.76 15.98 -17.83
C PRO A 344 35.79 16.57 -16.79
N ARG A 345 36.08 17.78 -16.32
CA ARG A 345 35.09 18.63 -15.63
C ARG A 345 33.92 18.82 -16.60
N THR A 346 32.77 18.28 -16.25
CA THR A 346 31.50 18.60 -16.92
C THR A 346 31.26 20.09 -16.78
N THR A 347 31.06 20.75 -17.92
CA THR A 347 30.57 22.12 -18.00
C THR A 347 29.23 22.24 -17.27
N PRO A 348 28.95 23.38 -16.61
CA PRO A 348 27.74 23.55 -15.82
C PRO A 348 26.53 23.47 -16.74
N LYS A 349 25.60 22.57 -16.42
CA LYS A 349 24.25 22.57 -16.99
C LYS A 349 23.62 23.91 -16.63
N ILE A 350 23.01 24.56 -17.62
CA ILE A 350 22.16 25.72 -17.41
C ILE A 350 21.10 25.30 -16.39
N GLU A 351 21.20 25.86 -15.17
CA GLU A 351 20.20 25.73 -14.13
C GLU A 351 18.88 26.30 -14.67
N ARG A 352 17.89 25.44 -14.86
CA ARG A 352 16.51 25.89 -14.78
C ARG A 352 16.32 26.34 -13.33
N LYS A 353 16.43 27.64 -13.07
CA LYS A 353 15.99 28.22 -11.80
C LYS A 353 14.51 27.87 -11.63
N LEU A 354 14.20 26.82 -10.86
CA LEU A 354 12.99 26.88 -10.04
C LEU A 354 13.13 28.19 -9.26
N ALA A 355 12.08 29.01 -9.24
CA ALA A 355 12.05 30.13 -8.31
C ALA A 355 12.44 29.58 -6.93
N ALA A 356 13.58 30.04 -6.41
CA ALA A 356 14.06 29.57 -5.13
C ALA A 356 12.98 29.92 -4.11
N ARG A 357 12.38 28.91 -3.48
CA ARG A 357 11.46 29.13 -2.37
C ARG A 357 12.22 29.87 -1.30
N GLU A 358 11.68 30.98 -0.84
CA GLU A 358 12.33 31.79 0.17
C GLU A 358 12.44 30.98 1.46
N ILE A 359 13.62 31.02 2.10
CA ILE A 359 13.85 30.37 3.39
C ILE A 359 13.71 31.44 4.46
N VAL A 360 12.68 31.31 5.28
CA VAL A 360 12.34 32.25 6.36
C VAL A 360 12.54 31.59 7.73
N THR A 361 12.66 32.41 8.77
CA THR A 361 12.69 31.95 10.16
C THR A 361 11.28 31.69 10.68
N VAL A 362 11.15 30.72 11.58
CA VAL A 362 9.90 30.48 12.33
C VAL A 362 9.94 31.33 13.60
N ASP A 363 9.50 32.58 13.50
CA ASP A 363 9.56 33.53 14.61
C ASP A 363 8.46 33.28 15.65
N TYR A 364 8.80 33.47 16.92
CA TYR A 364 7.86 33.34 18.04
C TYR A 364 8.15 34.34 19.15
N ALA A 365 7.11 34.78 19.85
CA ALA A 365 7.26 35.56 21.07
C ALA A 365 7.40 34.63 22.29
N LYS A 366 8.37 34.91 23.14
CA LYS A 366 8.56 34.24 24.44
C LYS A 366 7.54 34.80 25.45
N LEU A 367 6.92 33.92 26.22
CA LEU A 367 5.97 34.31 27.26
C LEU A 367 6.66 34.36 28.63
N GLU A 368 6.60 35.52 29.28
CA GLU A 368 7.12 35.74 30.64
C GLU A 368 6.51 34.75 31.64
N ALA A 369 5.18 34.65 31.65
CA ALA A 369 4.45 33.65 32.43
C ALA A 369 3.91 32.54 31.52
N PRO A 370 3.89 31.27 31.97
CA PRO A 370 3.21 30.20 31.25
C PRO A 370 1.73 30.50 31.04
N ARG A 371 1.16 30.03 29.93
CA ARG A 371 -0.29 30.11 29.71
C ARG A 371 -1.02 29.34 30.80
N ALA A 372 -2.13 29.91 31.28
CA ALA A 372 -3.03 29.21 32.20
C ALA A 372 -3.52 27.88 31.60
N LEU A 373 -3.75 26.88 32.45
CA LEU A 373 -4.34 25.61 32.03
C LEU A 373 -5.75 25.83 31.45
N GLY A 374 -6.09 25.08 30.40
CA GLY A 374 -7.44 25.06 29.85
C GLY A 374 -8.44 24.36 30.78
N ALA A 375 -9.74 24.43 30.44
CA ALA A 375 -10.76 23.69 31.17
C ALA A 375 -10.51 22.18 31.07
N GLN A 376 -10.46 21.50 32.20
CA GLN A 376 -10.23 20.06 32.29
C GLN A 376 -11.50 19.29 31.91
N SER A 377 -11.34 18.22 31.12
CA SER A 377 -12.39 17.25 30.81
C SER A 377 -11.85 15.84 31.06
N GLY A 378 -12.36 15.17 32.09
CA GLY A 378 -11.81 13.90 32.56
C GLY A 378 -10.34 14.04 32.97
N VAL A 379 -9.44 13.25 32.37
CA VAL A 379 -7.99 13.26 32.63
C VAL A 379 -7.20 14.14 31.64
N TYR A 380 -7.88 14.89 30.77
CA TYR A 380 -7.27 15.65 29.68
C TYR A 380 -7.56 17.15 29.77
N VAL A 381 -6.65 17.96 29.21
CA VAL A 381 -6.80 19.40 29.00
C VAL A 381 -6.52 19.76 27.54
N PRO A 382 -7.21 20.76 26.95
CA PRO A 382 -6.92 21.26 25.61
C PRO A 382 -5.47 21.74 25.48
N TYR A 383 -4.78 21.28 24.43
CA TYR A 383 -3.38 21.59 24.22
C TYR A 383 -3.17 22.95 23.53
N ARG A 384 -2.12 23.66 23.97
CA ARG A 384 -1.56 24.84 23.30
C ARG A 384 -0.10 25.05 23.73
N PRO A 385 0.76 25.66 22.90
CA PRO A 385 2.12 26.00 23.30
C PRO A 385 2.15 26.82 24.59
N SER A 386 2.85 26.32 25.61
CA SER A 386 2.76 26.84 26.99
C SER A 386 3.60 28.08 27.25
N ARG A 387 4.76 28.21 26.58
CA ARG A 387 5.76 29.28 26.79
C ARG A 387 6.07 30.15 25.58
N ILE A 388 5.51 29.81 24.43
CA ILE A 388 5.78 30.53 23.19
C ILE A 388 4.47 30.87 22.47
N ASN A 389 4.53 31.91 21.64
CA ASN A 389 3.47 32.28 20.71
C ASN A 389 4.07 32.38 19.30
N ILE A 390 3.87 31.35 18.49
CA ILE A 390 4.45 31.23 17.14
C ILE A 390 3.68 32.16 16.20
N GLN A 391 4.39 33.08 15.54
CA GLN A 391 3.75 34.08 14.69
C GLN A 391 3.21 33.43 13.40
N GLY A 392 2.01 33.84 12.98
CA GLY A 392 1.38 33.36 11.75
C GLY A 392 0.97 31.88 11.74
N SER A 393 1.15 31.15 12.86
CA SER A 393 0.79 29.74 12.94
C SER A 393 -0.73 29.54 13.01
N ARG A 394 -1.19 28.36 12.59
CA ARG A 394 -2.60 27.93 12.71
C ARG A 394 -2.72 26.78 13.68
N LYS A 395 -3.86 26.68 14.37
CA LYS A 395 -4.18 25.53 15.22
C LYS A 395 -4.19 24.23 14.41
N HIS A 396 -3.95 23.12 15.10
CA HIS A 396 -4.07 21.80 14.48
C HIS A 396 -5.51 21.56 13.98
N PRO A 397 -5.72 20.98 12.78
CA PRO A 397 -7.05 20.80 12.19
C PRO A 397 -8.03 20.03 13.09
N THR A 398 -7.52 19.01 13.78
CA THR A 398 -8.23 18.30 14.83
C THR A 398 -7.79 18.81 16.20
N PRO A 399 -8.69 19.14 17.13
CA PRO A 399 -8.32 19.59 18.47
C PRO A 399 -7.39 18.60 19.17
N LEU A 400 -6.29 19.12 19.73
CA LEU A 400 -5.33 18.33 20.49
C LEU A 400 -5.56 18.50 21.99
N VAL A 401 -5.25 17.45 22.74
CA VAL A 401 -5.26 17.43 24.20
C VAL A 401 -3.94 16.88 24.74
N GLU A 402 -3.62 17.21 25.97
CA GLU A 402 -2.59 16.52 26.77
C GLU A 402 -3.18 16.07 28.11
N SER A 403 -2.50 15.16 28.82
CA SER A 403 -2.95 14.76 30.15
C SER A 403 -2.81 15.93 31.14
N VAL A 404 -3.65 15.96 32.17
CA VAL A 404 -3.57 16.97 33.24
C VAL A 404 -2.18 16.98 33.89
N ALA A 405 -1.59 15.79 34.09
CA ALA A 405 -0.23 15.64 34.63
C ALA A 405 0.82 16.36 33.77
N MET A 406 0.75 16.19 32.44
CA MET A 406 1.64 16.88 31.51
C MET A 406 1.34 18.38 31.44
N GLY A 407 0.08 18.79 31.42
CA GLY A 407 -0.32 20.20 31.40
C GLY A 407 0.09 20.98 32.65
N SER A 408 0.24 20.31 33.80
CA SER A 408 0.61 20.93 35.07
C SER A 408 2.02 21.52 35.12
N ILE A 409 2.88 21.15 34.17
CA ILE A 409 4.27 21.61 34.10
C ILE A 409 4.53 22.27 32.74
N PRO A 410 5.03 23.52 32.72
CA PRO A 410 5.36 24.18 31.46
C PRO A 410 6.66 23.61 30.88
N ALA A 411 6.76 23.63 29.56
CA ALA A 411 8.05 23.45 28.88
C ALA A 411 9.00 24.63 29.21
N PRO A 412 10.32 24.53 28.99
CA PRO A 412 11.22 25.67 29.16
C PRO A 412 11.01 26.69 28.02
N VAL A 413 11.54 27.91 28.17
CA VAL A 413 11.57 28.86 27.05
C VAL A 413 12.69 28.43 26.09
N PRO A 414 12.39 28.12 24.81
CA PRO A 414 13.42 27.75 23.85
C PRO A 414 14.18 28.98 23.34
N ASP A 415 15.39 28.75 22.84
CA ASP A 415 16.21 29.76 22.15
C ASP A 415 16.41 29.46 20.66
N TYR A 416 16.13 28.22 20.24
CA TYR A 416 16.29 27.81 18.85
C TYR A 416 15.24 28.45 17.93
N ILE A 417 15.67 28.90 16.76
CA ILE A 417 14.82 29.47 15.71
C ILE A 417 14.98 28.62 14.45
N PRO A 418 13.97 27.78 14.11
CA PRO A 418 14.00 26.97 12.89
C PRO A 418 13.96 27.80 11.61
N ARG A 419 14.42 27.21 10.50
CA ARG A 419 14.35 27.79 9.16
C ARG A 419 13.57 26.86 8.23
N LEU A 420 12.53 27.38 7.60
CA LEU A 420 11.63 26.63 6.73
C LEU A 420 11.36 27.40 5.43
N HIS A 421 10.76 26.73 4.45
CA HIS A 421 10.22 27.43 3.29
C HIS A 421 9.04 28.33 3.69
N ASP A 422 9.01 29.54 3.16
CA ASP A 422 7.94 30.54 3.39
C ASP A 422 6.52 29.98 3.16
N CYS A 423 6.34 29.18 2.11
CA CYS A 423 5.05 28.55 1.79
C CYS A 423 4.53 27.64 2.91
N ILE A 424 5.40 27.02 3.72
CA ILE A 424 4.98 26.16 4.84
C ILE A 424 4.23 26.98 5.90
N LEU A 425 4.69 28.21 6.15
CA LEU A 425 4.06 29.12 7.11
C LEU A 425 2.83 29.80 6.50
N ASN A 426 2.95 30.33 5.28
CA ASN A 426 1.88 31.07 4.61
C ASN A 426 0.65 30.19 4.30
N GLU A 427 0.88 28.96 3.85
CA GLU A 427 -0.17 27.99 3.50
C GLU A 427 -0.56 27.11 4.70
N ALA A 428 0.14 27.25 5.84
CA ALA A 428 -0.07 26.47 7.06
C ALA A 428 -0.01 24.93 6.84
N HIS A 429 1.01 24.48 6.10
CA HIS A 429 1.31 23.04 5.94
C HIS A 429 1.70 22.37 7.26
N LEU A 430 2.11 23.15 8.26
CA LEU A 430 2.38 22.71 9.62
C LEU A 430 1.51 23.51 10.61
N SER A 431 0.89 22.80 11.54
CA SER A 431 0.16 23.41 12.66
C SER A 431 1.10 23.97 13.74
N GLU A 432 0.58 24.80 14.63
CA GLU A 432 1.31 25.36 15.78
C GLU A 432 2.00 24.28 16.63
N ALA A 433 1.34 23.15 16.85
CA ALA A 433 1.87 22.02 17.62
C ALA A 433 3.03 21.33 16.88
N GLN A 434 2.92 21.21 15.56
CA GLN A 434 3.98 20.61 14.74
C GLN A 434 5.19 21.55 14.61
N LEU A 435 4.97 22.86 14.50
CA LEU A 435 6.05 23.85 14.54
C LEU A 435 6.75 23.87 15.90
N GLU A 436 6.00 23.77 17.00
CA GLU A 436 6.54 23.67 18.37
C GLU A 436 7.48 22.45 18.53
N THR A 437 7.19 21.32 17.87
CA THR A 437 8.10 20.16 17.87
C THR A 437 9.47 20.51 17.29
N ILE A 438 9.51 21.23 16.17
CA ILE A 438 10.76 21.59 15.49
C ILE A 438 11.58 22.54 16.36
N ILE A 439 10.91 23.50 17.01
CA ILE A 439 11.53 24.46 17.93
C ILE A 439 12.21 23.73 19.11
N TYR A 440 11.48 22.85 19.81
CA TYR A 440 12.03 22.15 20.97
C TYR A 440 13.03 21.05 20.59
N ALA A 441 12.82 20.32 19.50
CA ALA A 441 13.81 19.35 19.01
C ALA A 441 15.12 20.05 18.63
N GLY A 442 15.04 21.15 17.87
CA GLY A 442 16.20 21.98 17.55
C GLY A 442 16.90 22.53 18.79
N ASN A 443 16.13 22.99 19.79
CA ASN A 443 16.66 23.46 21.06
C ASN A 443 17.35 22.36 21.90
N ALA A 444 16.84 21.13 21.86
CA ALA A 444 17.51 19.99 22.49
C ALA A 444 18.85 19.68 21.77
N TRP A 445 18.87 19.77 20.44
CA TRP A 445 20.04 19.48 19.63
C TRP A 445 21.15 20.52 19.68
N THR A 446 20.93 21.69 20.29
CA THR A 446 22.03 22.63 20.61
C THR A 446 22.84 22.19 21.83
N GLN A 447 22.36 21.19 22.59
CA GLN A 447 22.95 20.73 23.85
C GLN A 447 23.62 19.36 23.70
N PHE A 448 24.56 19.10 24.61
CA PHE A 448 25.24 17.81 24.76
C PHE A 448 24.98 17.21 26.15
N LEU A 449 25.08 15.88 26.26
CA LEU A 449 25.08 15.17 27.53
C LEU A 449 26.29 15.65 28.37
N PRO A 450 26.13 15.82 29.69
CA PRO A 450 27.25 16.19 30.56
C PRO A 450 28.33 15.09 30.60
N GLY A 451 29.57 15.44 30.25
CA GLY A 451 30.71 14.53 30.25
C GLY A 451 31.10 14.00 28.88
N LYS A 452 32.05 13.06 28.87
CA LYS A 452 32.55 12.39 27.67
C LYS A 452 32.38 10.89 27.82
N PHE A 453 32.03 10.22 26.73
CA PHE A 453 31.62 8.83 26.76
C PHE A 453 32.29 8.01 25.65
N VAL A 454 32.47 6.72 25.94
CA VAL A 454 32.74 5.67 24.95
C VAL A 454 31.60 4.65 25.02
N PRO A 455 31.24 3.99 23.90
CA PRO A 455 30.34 2.84 23.97
C PRO A 455 30.89 1.80 24.97
N SER A 456 30.01 1.19 25.78
CA SER A 456 30.40 0.10 26.69
C SER A 456 30.90 -1.13 25.91
N GLU A 457 31.56 -2.09 26.57
CA GLU A 457 32.08 -3.30 25.90
C GLU A 457 31.00 -4.10 25.16
N GLU A 458 29.77 -4.11 25.67
CA GLU A 458 28.60 -4.72 25.03
C GLU A 458 27.95 -3.81 23.96
N GLY A 459 28.35 -2.54 23.88
CA GLY A 459 27.92 -1.55 22.87
C GLY A 459 26.53 -0.92 23.08
N VAL A 460 25.72 -1.46 24.00
CA VAL A 460 24.35 -0.98 24.30
C VAL A 460 24.25 0.11 25.37
N GLY A 461 25.38 0.55 25.94
CA GLY A 461 25.47 1.63 26.91
C GLY A 461 26.56 2.64 26.58
N LEU A 462 26.61 3.73 27.34
CA LEU A 462 27.66 4.75 27.28
C LEU A 462 28.38 4.80 28.63
N SER A 463 29.69 4.56 28.61
CA SER A 463 30.56 4.60 29.79
C SER A 463 31.37 5.89 29.80
N LEU A 464 31.49 6.51 30.97
CA LEU A 464 32.30 7.73 31.14
C LEU A 464 33.77 7.45 30.85
N SER A 465 34.40 8.33 30.08
CA SER A 465 35.81 8.24 29.76
C SER A 465 36.37 9.61 29.40
N GLU A 466 37.50 9.97 29.99
CA GLU A 466 38.21 11.24 29.68
C GLU A 466 38.64 11.31 28.20
N ASN A 467 38.93 10.14 27.60
CA ASN A 467 39.31 9.97 26.19
C ASN A 467 38.09 9.74 25.28
N GLY A 468 36.86 9.87 25.80
CA GLY A 468 35.62 9.70 25.06
C GLY A 468 35.24 10.92 24.21
N LYS A 469 34.04 10.86 23.62
CA LYS A 469 33.44 11.95 22.84
C LYS A 469 32.27 12.58 23.61
N ALA A 470 31.94 13.83 23.30
CA ALA A 470 30.68 14.44 23.75
C ALA A 470 29.53 13.88 22.92
N TYR A 471 28.37 13.67 23.54
CA TYR A 471 27.20 13.07 22.89
C TYR A 471 26.07 14.09 22.84
N ARG A 472 25.60 14.43 21.64
CA ARG A 472 24.45 15.36 21.47
C ARG A 472 23.21 14.80 22.15
N LYS A 473 22.42 15.67 22.80
CA LYS A 473 21.14 15.29 23.39
C LYS A 473 20.14 14.89 22.30
N GLY A 474 19.22 14.01 22.64
CA GLY A 474 18.09 13.61 21.80
C GLY A 474 16.81 14.33 22.21
N TYR A 475 15.77 14.15 21.41
CA TYR A 475 14.43 14.67 21.68
C TYR A 475 13.39 13.55 21.51
N PHE A 476 12.39 13.52 22.38
CA PHE A 476 11.34 12.50 22.37
C PHE A 476 9.97 13.09 21.99
N LEU A 477 9.45 12.65 20.85
CA LEU A 477 8.13 12.99 20.31
C LEU A 477 7.14 11.88 20.69
N GLY A 478 6.38 12.12 21.76
CA GLY A 478 5.37 11.23 22.32
C GLY A 478 3.95 11.43 21.78
N ASP A 479 3.78 12.11 20.65
CA ASP A 479 2.46 12.41 20.12
C ASP A 479 1.69 11.16 19.70
N GLY A 480 0.39 11.14 19.99
CA GLY A 480 -0.56 10.12 19.60
C GLY A 480 -0.76 10.03 18.08
N THR A 481 -1.45 8.99 17.64
CA THR A 481 -1.86 8.85 16.24
C THR A 481 -2.75 10.03 15.84
N GLY A 482 -2.57 10.55 14.62
CA GLY A 482 -3.36 11.66 14.09
C GLY A 482 -2.80 13.07 14.37
N ALA A 483 -1.82 13.23 15.27
CA ALA A 483 -1.12 14.51 15.47
C ALA A 483 -0.08 14.85 14.36
N GLY A 484 0.21 13.89 13.49
CA GLY A 484 1.10 14.07 12.33
C GLY A 484 2.59 13.82 12.60
N LYS A 485 2.94 12.79 13.40
CA LYS A 485 4.33 12.39 13.71
C LYS A 485 5.26 12.30 12.49
N GLY A 486 4.83 11.63 11.42
CA GLY A 486 5.64 11.53 10.19
C GLY A 486 5.94 12.91 9.58
N ARG A 487 4.97 13.83 9.59
CA ARG A 487 5.17 15.22 9.13
C ARG A 487 6.06 16.03 10.08
N GLN A 488 6.04 15.77 11.38
CA GLN A 488 6.97 16.37 12.36
C GLN A 488 8.40 15.87 12.15
N ILE A 489 8.59 14.56 11.94
CA ILE A 489 9.90 13.98 11.60
C ILE A 489 10.45 14.62 10.32
N ALA A 490 9.62 14.67 9.27
CA ALA A 490 9.99 15.29 8.01
C ALA A 490 10.39 16.77 8.19
N ALA A 491 9.65 17.52 9.02
CA ALA A 491 9.94 18.93 9.25
C ALA A 491 11.23 19.15 10.06
N CYS A 492 11.51 18.29 11.03
CA CYS A 492 12.80 18.27 11.73
C CYS A 492 13.98 17.97 10.80
N ILE A 493 13.80 17.04 9.85
CA ILE A 493 14.78 16.77 8.80
C ILE A 493 14.93 18.00 7.89
N LEU A 494 13.82 18.63 7.49
CA LEU A 494 13.82 19.77 6.57
C LEU A 494 14.57 20.97 7.14
N ASP A 495 14.33 21.31 8.40
CA ASP A 495 15.04 22.40 9.09
C ASP A 495 16.57 22.19 9.04
N ASN A 496 17.03 20.97 9.34
CA ASN A 496 18.44 20.62 9.26
C ASN A 496 18.97 20.58 7.82
N TRP A 497 18.15 20.11 6.88
CA TRP A 497 18.46 20.08 5.45
C TRP A 497 18.69 21.48 4.89
N LEU A 498 17.85 22.44 5.29
CA LEU A 498 17.98 23.86 4.95
C LEU A 498 19.14 24.55 5.67
N ALA A 499 19.58 24.02 6.81
CA ALA A 499 20.81 24.41 7.49
C ALA A 499 22.09 23.79 6.86
N GLY A 500 21.97 23.03 5.77
CA GLY A 500 23.09 22.44 5.02
C GLY A 500 23.43 21.00 5.42
N ARG A 501 22.74 20.41 6.40
CA ARG A 501 22.93 19.01 6.81
C ARG A 501 22.08 18.12 5.91
N ARG A 502 22.67 17.70 4.78
CA ARG A 502 21.98 16.99 3.68
C ARG A 502 21.92 15.47 3.86
N GLN A 503 22.32 14.96 5.01
CA GLN A 503 22.22 13.54 5.37
C GLN A 503 21.23 13.36 6.51
N ALA A 504 20.30 12.41 6.36
CA ALA A 504 19.42 11.97 7.44
C ALA A 504 19.14 10.47 7.33
N ILE A 505 18.79 9.86 8.47
CA ILE A 505 18.42 8.45 8.57
C ILE A 505 17.02 8.39 9.18
N TRP A 506 16.08 7.76 8.48
CA TRP A 506 14.71 7.55 8.94
C TRP A 506 14.48 6.05 9.13
N ILE A 507 14.43 5.61 10.38
CA ILE A 507 14.16 4.23 10.77
C ILE A 507 12.67 4.08 11.07
N SER A 508 11.99 3.09 10.51
CA SER A 508 10.56 2.85 10.78
C SER A 508 10.23 1.35 10.86
N LYS A 509 8.97 1.01 11.13
CA LYS A 509 8.53 -0.37 11.42
C LYS A 509 8.63 -1.32 10.23
N ASN A 510 8.19 -0.88 9.05
CA ASN A 510 8.07 -1.72 7.85
C ASN A 510 8.23 -0.90 6.57
N GLU A 511 8.40 -1.59 5.43
CA GLU A 511 8.61 -0.95 4.13
C GLU A 511 7.34 -0.24 3.60
N SER A 512 6.14 -0.61 4.06
CA SER A 512 4.91 0.09 3.66
C SER A 512 4.89 1.55 4.11
N LEU A 513 5.57 1.90 5.22
CA LEU A 513 5.69 3.27 5.72
C LEU A 513 6.66 4.14 4.89
N LEU A 514 7.38 3.59 3.91
CA LEU A 514 8.25 4.36 3.03
C LEU A 514 7.46 5.40 2.23
N GLU A 515 6.31 5.03 1.69
CA GLU A 515 5.48 5.94 0.91
C GLU A 515 4.80 6.99 1.80
N ASP A 516 4.49 6.65 3.05
CA ASP A 516 4.03 7.62 4.05
C ASP A 516 5.12 8.66 4.37
N ALA A 517 6.37 8.22 4.58
CA ALA A 517 7.51 9.11 4.80
C ALA A 517 7.75 10.03 3.59
N ARG A 518 7.65 9.49 2.36
CA ARG A 518 7.75 10.27 1.11
C ARG A 518 6.63 11.29 0.96
N ARG A 519 5.39 10.91 1.28
CA ARG A 519 4.24 11.81 1.26
C ARG A 519 4.45 12.94 2.27
N ASP A 520 4.88 12.62 3.49
CA ASP A 520 5.05 13.60 4.55
C ASP A 520 6.21 14.58 4.24
N TRP A 521 7.30 14.09 3.64
CA TRP A 521 8.40 14.90 3.12
C TRP A 521 7.97 15.80 1.94
N ALA A 522 7.22 15.25 0.98
CA ALA A 522 6.73 16.01 -0.16
C ALA A 522 5.73 17.11 0.22
N ALA A 523 4.89 16.85 1.23
CA ALA A 523 3.91 17.80 1.74
C ALA A 523 4.53 19.08 2.29
N ILE A 524 5.79 19.03 2.74
CA ILE A 524 6.53 20.20 3.23
C ILE A 524 7.60 20.67 2.23
N GLY A 525 7.49 20.27 0.97
CA GLY A 525 8.28 20.79 -0.13
C GLY A 525 9.53 20.01 -0.49
N GLY A 526 9.79 18.88 0.17
CA GLY A 526 10.84 17.92 -0.21
C GLY A 526 10.52 17.15 -1.49
N LEU A 527 11.51 16.50 -2.10
CA LEU A 527 11.28 15.61 -3.24
C LEU A 527 11.19 14.15 -2.75
N PRO A 528 10.18 13.36 -3.15
CA PRO A 528 10.11 11.94 -2.79
C PRO A 528 11.38 11.13 -3.12
N ALA A 529 12.14 11.59 -4.11
CA ALA A 529 13.42 11.00 -4.52
C ALA A 529 14.58 11.28 -3.55
N ASP A 530 14.43 12.21 -2.61
CA ASP A 530 15.42 12.41 -1.54
C ASP A 530 15.40 11.24 -0.54
N ILE A 531 14.27 10.53 -0.42
CA ILE A 531 14.12 9.35 0.44
C ILE A 531 14.40 8.06 -0.33
N GLN A 532 15.43 7.35 0.10
CA GLN A 532 15.95 6.14 -0.54
C GLN A 532 15.95 4.95 0.44
N PRO A 533 15.23 3.85 0.15
CA PRO A 533 15.22 2.70 1.05
C PRO A 533 16.53 1.90 0.96
N LEU A 534 17.17 1.64 2.10
CA LEU A 534 18.43 0.91 2.23
C LEU A 534 18.39 -0.48 1.55
N SER A 535 17.20 -1.10 1.53
CA SER A 535 16.94 -2.39 0.89
C SER A 535 17.12 -2.39 -0.64
N SER A 536 17.18 -1.23 -1.29
CA SER A 536 17.46 -1.10 -2.73
C SER A 536 18.90 -1.50 -3.11
N TRP A 537 19.81 -1.54 -2.14
CA TRP A 537 21.19 -1.96 -2.33
C TRP A 537 21.46 -3.26 -1.56
N LYS A 538 22.39 -4.07 -2.06
CA LYS A 538 22.83 -5.28 -1.33
C LYS A 538 23.56 -4.89 -0.04
N ILE A 539 23.59 -5.78 0.94
CA ILE A 539 24.16 -5.53 2.28
C ILE A 539 25.66 -5.19 2.26
N ASP A 540 26.37 -5.65 1.23
CA ASP A 540 27.81 -5.46 0.99
C ASP A 540 28.11 -4.35 -0.03
N GLN A 541 27.08 -3.66 -0.54
CA GLN A 541 27.23 -2.63 -1.56
C GLN A 541 27.24 -1.24 -0.92
N GLU A 542 28.21 -0.41 -1.29
CA GLU A 542 28.23 1.01 -0.90
C GLU A 542 27.02 1.77 -1.46
N LEU A 543 26.50 2.72 -0.66
CA LEU A 543 25.42 3.60 -1.10
C LEU A 543 25.95 4.67 -2.06
N PRO A 544 25.37 4.83 -3.26
CA PRO A 544 25.96 5.62 -4.36
C PRO A 544 25.69 7.14 -4.26
N PHE A 545 25.26 7.64 -3.11
CA PHE A 545 24.91 9.04 -2.88
C PHE A 545 25.44 9.50 -1.52
N ARG A 546 25.71 10.79 -1.37
CA ARG A 546 26.08 11.41 -0.09
C ARG A 546 24.92 12.20 0.48
N ASP A 547 24.26 13.03 -0.33
CA ASP A 547 23.07 13.77 0.07
C ASP A 547 21.82 12.90 -0.08
N GLY A 548 21.00 12.81 0.96
CA GLY A 548 19.78 12.01 0.95
C GLY A 548 19.27 11.65 2.34
N ILE A 549 18.05 11.12 2.36
CA ILE A 549 17.41 10.54 3.52
C ILE A 549 17.40 9.02 3.31
N VAL A 550 18.17 8.28 4.09
CA VAL A 550 18.16 6.81 4.03
C VAL A 550 17.00 6.30 4.87
N PHE A 551 16.03 5.66 4.23
CA PHE A 551 14.93 4.97 4.90
C PHE A 551 15.34 3.52 5.19
N VAL A 552 15.11 3.06 6.41
CA VAL A 552 15.47 1.69 6.83
C VAL A 552 14.41 1.16 7.79
N THR A 553 14.12 -0.14 7.74
CA THR A 553 13.22 -0.76 8.72
C THR A 553 14.00 -1.33 9.91
N TYR A 554 13.40 -1.44 11.10
CA TYR A 554 14.04 -2.12 12.23
C TYR A 554 14.51 -3.56 11.91
N PRO A 555 13.70 -4.41 11.23
CA PRO A 555 14.17 -5.71 10.75
C PRO A 555 15.37 -5.61 9.80
N THR A 556 15.37 -4.67 8.86
CA THR A 556 16.48 -4.47 7.92
C THR A 556 17.74 -4.04 8.67
N LEU A 557 17.66 -3.09 9.60
CA LEU A 557 18.80 -2.57 10.34
C LEU A 557 19.56 -3.66 11.10
N ARG A 558 18.85 -4.60 11.73
CA ARG A 558 19.47 -5.72 12.47
C ARG A 558 20.01 -6.86 11.60
N SER A 559 19.81 -6.82 10.29
CA SER A 559 20.15 -7.95 9.41
C SER A 559 21.67 -8.03 9.15
N GLN A 560 22.15 -9.28 9.07
CA GLN A 560 23.56 -9.63 8.85
C GLN A 560 23.68 -10.79 7.86
N ARG A 561 24.78 -10.83 7.10
CA ARG A 561 25.13 -11.90 6.17
C ARG A 561 26.65 -12.08 6.16
N GLN A 562 27.12 -13.24 6.62
CA GLN A 562 28.57 -13.56 6.72
C GLN A 562 29.32 -12.40 7.41
N ASP A 563 30.15 -11.68 6.66
CA ASP A 563 31.02 -10.60 7.15
C ASP A 563 30.43 -9.18 6.96
N ALA A 564 29.17 -9.07 6.51
CA ALA A 564 28.49 -7.79 6.25
C ALA A 564 27.24 -7.62 7.11
N THR A 565 27.06 -6.42 7.68
CA THR A 565 25.85 -6.04 8.45
C THR A 565 25.23 -4.78 7.88
N ARG A 566 23.89 -4.67 7.91
CA ARG A 566 23.19 -3.45 7.47
C ARG A 566 23.54 -2.24 8.34
N LEU A 567 23.77 -2.48 9.63
CA LEU A 567 24.28 -1.46 10.54
C LEU A 567 25.62 -0.90 10.06
N LYS A 568 26.59 -1.76 9.73
CA LYS A 568 27.90 -1.33 9.22
C LYS A 568 27.76 -0.57 7.91
N GLN A 569 26.98 -1.08 6.95
CA GLN A 569 26.71 -0.40 5.69
C GLN A 569 26.17 1.03 5.88
N LEU A 570 25.27 1.20 6.85
CA LEU A 570 24.68 2.50 7.17
C LEU A 570 25.67 3.43 7.87
N LEU A 571 26.50 2.90 8.78
CA LEU A 571 27.58 3.64 9.44
C LEU A 571 28.65 4.09 8.43
N ASP A 572 29.03 3.23 7.50
CA ASP A 572 30.00 3.54 6.45
C ASP A 572 29.49 4.66 5.52
N TRP A 573 28.16 4.74 5.30
CA TRP A 573 27.54 5.84 4.55
C TRP A 573 27.44 7.14 5.34
N ALA A 574 27.04 7.04 6.61
CA ALA A 574 26.91 8.19 7.51
C ALA A 574 28.27 8.85 7.78
N ASP A 575 29.34 8.06 7.83
CA ASP A 575 30.68 8.45 8.24
C ASP A 575 30.72 8.94 9.71
N THR A 576 31.91 9.11 10.26
CA THR A 576 32.14 9.40 11.68
C THR A 576 31.82 10.83 12.09
N ASP A 577 31.68 11.73 11.12
CA ASP A 577 31.33 13.16 11.27
C ASP A 577 29.83 13.43 11.04
N PHE A 578 29.01 12.39 10.90
CA PHE A 578 27.57 12.52 10.75
C PHE A 578 26.95 13.36 11.88
N ASP A 579 26.37 14.50 11.51
CA ASP A 579 25.61 15.36 12.41
C ASP A 579 24.14 15.50 11.97
N GLY A 580 23.70 14.70 11.00
CA GLY A 580 22.34 14.65 10.50
C GLY A 580 21.30 14.20 11.52
N VAL A 581 20.02 14.21 11.11
CA VAL A 581 18.92 13.68 11.94
C VAL A 581 18.88 12.16 11.82
N ILE A 582 18.78 11.48 12.97
CA ILE A 582 18.41 10.07 13.06
C ILE A 582 17.03 10.01 13.70
N ALA A 583 16.01 9.72 12.89
CA ALA A 583 14.64 9.60 13.34
C ALA A 583 14.28 8.13 13.54
N PHE A 584 14.04 7.73 14.79
CA PHE A 584 13.47 6.45 15.16
C PHE A 584 11.95 6.59 15.22
N ASP A 585 11.29 6.34 14.10
CA ASP A 585 9.84 6.30 13.96
C ASP A 585 9.27 4.99 14.47
N GLU A 586 8.24 5.05 15.31
CA GLU A 586 7.79 3.95 16.16
C GLU A 586 8.91 3.38 17.05
N SER A 587 9.64 4.27 17.73
CA SER A 587 10.81 3.92 18.56
C SER A 587 10.56 2.85 19.62
N HIS A 588 9.30 2.58 20.00
CA HIS A 588 8.95 1.50 20.91
C HIS A 588 9.36 0.10 20.37
N GLU A 589 9.56 -0.06 19.06
CA GLU A 589 10.13 -1.27 18.44
C GLU A 589 11.57 -1.57 18.90
N MET A 590 12.27 -0.57 19.48
CA MET A 590 13.57 -0.76 20.13
C MET A 590 13.48 -1.23 21.59
N GLY A 591 12.25 -1.46 22.09
CA GLY A 591 12.00 -2.00 23.42
C GLY A 591 12.71 -3.33 23.68
N GLY A 592 12.94 -3.64 24.95
CA GLY A 592 13.63 -4.87 25.36
C GLY A 592 15.13 -4.89 25.04
N VAL A 593 15.74 -3.73 24.73
CA VAL A 593 17.20 -3.62 24.52
C VAL A 593 18.02 -4.01 25.75
N ALA A 594 17.48 -3.80 26.95
CA ALA A 594 18.12 -4.15 28.21
C ALA A 594 17.98 -5.63 28.58
N GLY A 595 17.30 -6.44 27.77
CA GLY A 595 16.88 -7.80 28.17
C GLY A 595 15.82 -7.75 29.29
N GLY A 596 15.62 -8.87 29.97
CA GLY A 596 14.76 -8.90 31.16
C GLY A 596 14.62 -10.29 31.77
N GLU A 597 14.11 -10.36 33.00
CA GLU A 597 13.73 -11.61 33.65
C GLU A 597 12.32 -12.02 33.20
N GLY A 598 12.20 -13.19 32.55
CA GLY A 598 10.91 -13.82 32.29
C GLY A 598 10.64 -14.95 33.28
N ALA A 599 9.43 -15.50 33.27
CA ALA A 599 9.03 -16.69 34.06
C ALA A 599 9.88 -17.97 33.80
N ARG A 600 10.88 -17.90 32.91
CA ARG A 600 11.84 -18.96 32.56
C ARG A 600 13.31 -18.51 32.63
N GLY A 601 13.62 -17.42 33.35
CA GLY A 601 14.99 -16.89 33.52
C GLY A 601 15.31 -15.65 32.67
N ALA A 602 16.57 -15.22 32.70
CA ALA A 602 17.08 -14.04 31.99
C ALA A 602 16.99 -14.21 30.46
N LYS A 603 16.39 -13.23 29.78
CA LYS A 603 16.27 -13.17 28.32
C LYS A 603 17.32 -12.23 27.73
N PRO A 604 17.99 -12.62 26.63
CA PRO A 604 18.89 -11.72 25.90
C PRO A 604 18.14 -10.51 25.33
N GLY A 605 18.84 -9.39 25.16
CA GLY A 605 18.28 -8.15 24.63
C GLY A 605 17.77 -8.29 23.18
N SER A 606 16.77 -7.48 22.83
CA SER A 606 16.23 -7.43 21.47
C SER A 606 17.31 -7.01 20.46
N LEU A 607 17.58 -7.86 19.46
CA LEU A 607 18.55 -7.55 18.38
C LEU A 607 18.17 -6.27 17.60
N GLN A 608 16.87 -5.96 17.49
CA GLN A 608 16.42 -4.71 16.88
C GLN A 608 16.78 -3.50 17.75
N GLY A 609 16.51 -3.58 19.05
CA GLY A 609 16.87 -2.55 20.02
C GLY A 609 18.38 -2.33 20.09
N ILE A 610 19.16 -3.42 20.11
CA ILE A 610 20.62 -3.38 20.10
C ILE A 610 21.15 -2.66 18.86
N ALA A 611 20.69 -3.02 17.66
CA ALA A 611 21.14 -2.38 16.42
C ALA A 611 20.81 -0.88 16.38
N GLY A 612 19.64 -0.48 16.87
CA GLY A 612 19.25 0.93 16.98
C GLY A 612 20.12 1.72 17.97
N VAL A 613 20.43 1.13 19.14
CA VAL A 613 21.33 1.74 20.12
C VAL A 613 22.77 1.83 19.62
N LEU A 614 23.27 0.78 18.96
CA LEU A 614 24.61 0.81 18.36
C LEU A 614 24.72 1.91 17.30
N LEU A 615 23.71 2.08 16.44
CA LEU A 615 23.71 3.14 15.42
C LEU A 615 23.91 4.52 16.05
N GLN A 616 23.09 4.88 17.04
CA GLN A 616 23.23 6.16 17.72
C GLN A 616 24.52 6.25 18.53
N ASN A 617 25.03 5.16 19.11
CA ASN A 617 26.28 5.20 19.89
C ASN A 617 27.52 5.44 19.02
N HIS A 618 27.53 4.96 17.77
CA HIS A 618 28.64 5.20 16.85
C HIS A 618 28.63 6.62 16.24
N LEU A 619 27.50 7.33 16.32
CA LEU A 619 27.31 8.67 15.74
C LEU A 619 27.08 9.72 16.87
N PRO A 620 28.13 10.16 17.57
CA PRO A 620 28.04 11.01 18.77
C PRO A 620 27.35 12.36 18.53
N ASP A 621 27.58 12.95 17.35
CA ASP A 621 27.06 14.27 16.95
C ASP A 621 25.69 14.23 16.30
N ALA A 622 25.12 13.03 16.07
CA ALA A 622 23.81 12.87 15.46
C ALA A 622 22.69 13.54 16.27
N ARG A 623 21.72 14.10 15.54
CA ARG A 623 20.50 14.69 16.07
C ARG A 623 19.44 13.61 16.21
N VAL A 624 19.37 12.98 17.37
CA VAL A 624 18.47 11.83 17.59
C VAL A 624 17.06 12.30 17.92
N LEU A 625 16.09 11.82 17.14
CA LEU A 625 14.66 11.99 17.35
C LEU A 625 14.04 10.62 17.64
N TYR A 626 13.47 10.44 18.82
CA TYR A 626 12.65 9.26 19.13
C TYR A 626 11.17 9.64 18.94
N ALA A 627 10.44 8.93 18.09
CA ALA A 627 9.03 9.21 17.83
C ALA A 627 8.20 7.97 18.14
N SER A 628 7.38 8.03 19.19
CA SER A 628 6.48 6.93 19.58
C SER A 628 5.43 7.40 20.57
N ALA A 629 4.15 7.09 20.30
CA ALA A 629 3.04 7.42 21.21
C ALA A 629 3.12 6.64 22.55
N THR A 630 3.76 5.48 22.54
CA THR A 630 3.80 4.52 23.66
C THR A 630 5.21 4.38 24.27
N GLY A 631 6.16 5.21 23.83
CA GLY A 631 7.54 5.07 24.27
C GLY A 631 7.79 5.42 25.75
N ALA A 632 6.92 6.24 26.35
CA ALA A 632 7.00 6.63 27.76
C ALA A 632 5.89 5.99 28.64
N SER A 633 5.25 4.91 28.17
CA SER A 633 4.24 4.19 28.98
C SER A 633 4.82 3.04 29.83
N ASP A 634 6.01 2.54 29.48
CA ASP A 634 6.75 1.51 30.23
C ASP A 634 8.20 1.98 30.37
N VAL A 635 8.79 1.86 31.56
CA VAL A 635 10.18 2.25 31.83
C VAL A 635 11.19 1.53 30.93
N ASN A 636 10.93 0.27 30.56
CA ASN A 636 11.80 -0.49 29.67
C ASN A 636 11.84 0.10 28.25
N ASN A 637 10.82 0.88 27.87
CA ASN A 637 10.78 1.60 26.60
C ASN A 637 11.59 2.91 26.64
N LEU A 638 12.11 3.34 27.79
CA LEU A 638 13.07 4.46 27.86
C LEU A 638 14.52 3.98 27.86
N ALA A 639 14.76 2.68 28.04
CA ALA A 639 16.10 2.10 28.09
C ALA A 639 16.92 2.30 26.80
N TYR A 640 16.24 2.42 25.64
CA TYR A 640 16.89 2.67 24.35
C TYR A 640 17.12 4.16 24.06
N ALA A 641 16.48 5.06 24.83
CA ALA A 641 16.50 6.50 24.61
C ALA A 641 17.73 7.15 25.28
N VAL A 642 18.91 6.58 25.00
CA VAL A 642 20.17 6.89 25.71
C VAL A 642 20.61 8.35 25.57
N ARG A 643 20.06 9.10 24.59
CA ARG A 643 20.37 10.52 24.36
C ARG A 643 19.51 11.50 25.16
N LEU A 644 18.53 11.05 25.94
CA LEU A 644 17.70 11.94 26.76
C LEU A 644 18.40 12.41 28.05
N GLY A 645 19.52 11.79 28.43
CA GLY A 645 20.22 12.14 29.67
C GLY A 645 19.43 11.76 30.92
N LEU A 646 18.76 10.60 30.88
CA LEU A 646 18.03 10.05 32.02
C LEU A 646 18.95 9.48 33.11
N TRP A 647 20.17 9.09 32.75
CA TRP A 647 21.21 8.57 33.65
C TRP A 647 22.58 9.15 33.28
N GLY A 648 23.54 9.04 34.22
CA GLY A 648 24.91 9.52 34.06
C GLY A 648 25.20 10.80 34.84
N PRO A 649 26.30 11.52 34.54
CA PRO A 649 26.69 12.70 35.30
C PRO A 649 25.61 13.77 35.33
N GLY A 650 25.34 14.29 36.53
CA GLY A 650 24.35 15.35 36.74
C GLY A 650 22.90 14.86 36.80
N THR A 651 22.66 13.54 36.85
CA THR A 651 21.33 12.96 37.09
C THR A 651 21.29 12.19 38.41
N ALA A 652 20.09 11.84 38.87
CA ALA A 652 19.88 11.04 40.07
C ALA A 652 20.24 9.55 39.90
N PHE A 653 20.48 9.10 38.66
CA PHE A 653 20.70 7.70 38.32
C PHE A 653 22.08 7.50 37.73
N SER A 654 22.87 6.65 38.35
CA SER A 654 24.28 6.45 37.97
C SER A 654 24.44 5.80 36.59
N ASN A 655 23.58 4.84 36.27
CA ASN A 655 23.55 4.11 35.02
C ASN A 655 22.11 3.71 34.64
N ARG A 656 21.97 3.03 33.50
CA ARG A 656 20.68 2.62 32.95
C ARG A 656 19.96 1.61 33.85
N GLU A 657 20.68 0.64 34.39
CA GLU A 657 20.14 -0.44 35.22
C GLU A 657 19.56 0.13 36.53
N ASP A 658 20.27 1.08 37.13
CA ASP A 658 19.86 1.86 38.30
C ASP A 658 18.57 2.65 38.02
N PHE A 659 18.50 3.35 36.88
CA PHE A 659 17.29 4.04 36.43
C PHE A 659 16.09 3.08 36.28
N ILE A 660 16.26 1.96 35.57
CA ILE A 660 15.17 1.00 35.33
C ILE A 660 14.66 0.42 36.64
N SER A 661 15.58 0.02 37.53
CA SER A 661 15.24 -0.60 38.82
C SER A 661 14.44 0.35 39.72
N GLN A 662 14.91 1.59 39.88
CA GLN A 662 14.28 2.59 40.75
C GLN A 662 12.94 3.09 40.21
N ILE A 663 12.81 3.31 38.90
CA ILE A 663 11.54 3.74 38.32
C ILE A 663 10.52 2.58 38.33
N ARG A 664 10.95 1.34 38.11
CA ARG A 664 10.06 0.17 38.19
C ARG A 664 9.50 -0.02 39.59
N SER A 665 10.30 0.16 40.64
CA SER A 665 9.83 0.06 42.03
C SER A 665 8.82 1.17 42.41
N GLY A 666 8.95 2.35 41.79
CA GLY A 666 8.01 3.47 41.96
C GLY A 666 6.71 3.39 41.15
N GLY A 667 6.59 2.42 40.24
CA GLY A 667 5.38 2.19 39.44
C GLY A 667 4.97 3.36 38.53
N ILE A 668 3.67 3.48 38.26
CA ILE A 668 3.12 4.46 37.31
C ILE A 668 3.42 5.91 37.73
N ALA A 669 3.35 6.21 39.03
CA ALA A 669 3.60 7.56 39.55
C ALA A 669 5.05 8.04 39.28
N ALA A 670 6.03 7.15 39.39
CA ALA A 670 7.42 7.46 39.05
C ALA A 670 7.59 7.71 37.55
N MET A 671 6.87 6.97 36.69
CA MET A 671 6.92 7.16 35.24
C MET A 671 6.29 8.49 34.80
N GLU A 672 5.19 8.90 35.43
CA GLU A 672 4.59 10.22 35.22
C GLU A 672 5.56 11.35 35.62
N LEU A 673 6.30 11.18 36.72
CA LEU A 673 7.32 12.14 37.14
C LEU A 673 8.44 12.28 36.09
N VAL A 674 8.98 11.15 35.58
CA VAL A 674 10.00 11.16 34.52
C VAL A 674 9.49 11.90 33.28
N SER A 675 8.25 11.65 32.86
CA SER A 675 7.65 12.31 31.69
C SER A 675 7.51 13.83 31.90
N ARG A 676 7.13 14.25 33.11
CA ARG A 676 7.03 15.67 33.49
C ARG A 676 8.38 16.35 33.53
N ASP A 677 9.40 15.69 34.09
CA ASP A 677 10.77 16.21 34.14
C ASP A 677 11.35 16.36 32.74
N LEU A 678 11.14 15.38 31.86
CA LEU A 678 11.55 15.49 30.45
C LEU A 678 10.85 16.66 29.73
N LYS A 679 9.56 16.92 30.01
CA LYS A 679 8.86 18.11 29.48
C LYS A 679 9.46 19.40 30.01
N ALA A 680 9.75 19.48 31.32
CA ALA A 680 10.37 20.64 31.96
C ALA A 680 11.78 20.93 31.43
N LEU A 681 12.51 19.88 31.03
CA LEU A 681 13.81 19.98 30.36
C LEU A 681 13.70 20.31 28.86
N GLY A 682 12.49 20.31 28.29
CA GLY A 682 12.25 20.56 26.87
C GLY A 682 12.65 19.40 25.97
N LEU A 683 12.69 18.18 26.52
CA LEU A 683 13.12 16.95 25.84
C LEU A 683 11.95 16.03 25.47
N TYR A 684 10.73 16.32 25.92
CA TYR A 684 9.55 15.50 25.67
C TYR A 684 8.26 16.31 25.48
N GLN A 685 7.45 15.91 24.50
CA GLN A 685 6.08 16.37 24.32
C GLN A 685 5.20 15.18 23.94
N ALA A 686 3.96 15.15 24.42
CA ALA A 686 2.99 14.13 24.07
C ALA A 686 1.56 14.69 24.00
N ARG A 687 1.01 14.71 22.80
CA ARG A 687 -0.32 15.23 22.49
C ARG A 687 -1.18 14.18 21.83
N ALA A 688 -2.45 14.09 22.18
CA ALA A 688 -3.41 13.18 21.58
C ALA A 688 -4.54 13.96 20.90
N LEU A 689 -5.25 13.31 19.97
CA LEU A 689 -6.50 13.87 19.46
C LEU A 689 -7.55 13.93 20.56
N SER A 690 -8.36 14.98 20.56
CA SER A 690 -9.54 15.07 21.43
C SER A 690 -10.59 14.05 20.99
N PHE A 691 -11.21 13.38 21.96
CA PHE A 691 -12.42 12.57 21.75
C PHE A 691 -13.71 13.41 21.77
N ALA A 692 -13.62 14.75 21.76
CA ALA A 692 -14.79 15.61 21.68
C ALA A 692 -15.61 15.29 20.41
N GLY A 693 -16.89 14.93 20.60
CA GLY A 693 -17.77 14.50 19.52
C GLY A 693 -17.68 13.00 19.17
N VAL A 694 -16.92 12.20 19.92
CA VAL A 694 -16.89 10.73 19.77
C VAL A 694 -17.85 10.09 20.76
N GLU A 695 -18.76 9.28 20.25
CA GLU A 695 -19.70 8.46 21.04
C GLU A 695 -19.23 6.99 21.05
N TYR A 696 -19.41 6.32 22.18
CA TYR A 696 -19.04 4.91 22.35
C TYR A 696 -20.27 4.10 22.71
N GLU A 697 -20.53 3.05 21.92
CA GLU A 697 -21.60 2.10 22.18
C GLU A 697 -21.05 0.67 22.07
N VAL A 698 -21.40 -0.18 23.04
CA VAL A 698 -21.07 -1.61 22.99
C VAL A 698 -22.22 -2.34 22.32
N LEU A 699 -22.04 -2.72 21.05
CA LEU A 699 -23.01 -3.55 20.33
C LEU A 699 -22.95 -5.00 20.86
N LYS A 700 -23.95 -5.39 21.64
CA LYS A 700 -24.07 -6.73 22.22
C LYS A 700 -24.84 -7.65 21.26
N HIS A 701 -24.29 -8.84 21.01
CA HIS A 701 -25.02 -9.95 20.40
C HIS A 701 -25.40 -10.96 21.48
N ASP A 702 -26.70 -11.18 21.67
CA ASP A 702 -27.20 -12.22 22.55
C ASP A 702 -27.26 -13.54 21.78
N LEU A 703 -26.57 -14.57 22.29
CA LEU A 703 -26.54 -15.88 21.65
C LEU A 703 -27.93 -16.53 21.68
N THR A 704 -28.35 -17.09 20.56
CA THR A 704 -29.57 -17.89 20.48
C THR A 704 -29.36 -19.26 21.14
N ASN A 705 -30.44 -19.95 21.51
CA ASN A 705 -30.36 -21.31 22.04
C ASN A 705 -29.63 -22.27 21.09
N ASP A 706 -29.84 -22.11 19.78
CA ASP A 706 -29.15 -22.93 18.77
C ASP A 706 -27.65 -22.64 18.74
N GLN A 707 -27.24 -21.37 18.85
CA GLN A 707 -25.83 -20.99 18.92
C GLN A 707 -25.16 -21.48 20.21
N ILE A 708 -25.87 -21.43 21.34
CA ILE A 708 -25.41 -22.03 22.60
C ILE A 708 -25.21 -23.53 22.41
N GLY A 709 -26.18 -24.24 21.81
CA GLY A 709 -26.06 -25.67 21.52
C GLY A 709 -24.86 -26.00 20.63
N ILE A 710 -24.58 -25.18 19.61
CA ILE A 710 -23.38 -25.32 18.77
C ILE A 710 -22.10 -25.14 19.59
N TYR A 711 -22.05 -24.10 20.44
CA TYR A 711 -20.89 -23.82 21.28
C TYR A 711 -20.62 -24.98 22.25
N ASP A 712 -21.67 -25.46 22.94
CA ASP A 712 -21.58 -26.55 23.91
C ASP A 712 -21.14 -27.85 23.24
N THR A 713 -21.68 -28.17 22.06
CA THR A 713 -21.27 -29.36 21.28
C THR A 713 -19.77 -29.33 20.98
N TYR A 714 -19.23 -28.18 20.57
CA TYR A 714 -17.80 -28.06 20.34
C TYR A 714 -16.99 -28.05 21.63
N ALA A 715 -17.51 -27.47 22.72
CA ALA A 715 -16.86 -27.51 24.03
C ALA A 715 -16.70 -28.95 24.54
N ASP A 716 -17.74 -29.77 24.40
CA ASP A 716 -17.70 -31.19 24.73
C ASP A 716 -16.68 -31.94 23.87
N ALA A 717 -16.64 -31.68 22.56
CA ALA A 717 -15.66 -32.29 21.66
C ALA A 717 -14.20 -31.92 22.03
N TRP A 718 -13.93 -30.63 22.31
CA TRP A 718 -12.61 -30.18 22.77
C TRP A 718 -12.24 -30.74 24.14
N ALA A 719 -13.22 -30.97 25.03
CA ALA A 719 -13.00 -31.59 26.32
C ALA A 719 -12.53 -33.04 26.19
N ILE A 720 -13.11 -33.80 25.25
CA ILE A 720 -12.65 -35.16 24.94
C ILE A 720 -11.19 -35.14 24.49
N ILE A 721 -10.81 -34.27 23.55
CA ILE A 721 -9.42 -34.17 23.07
C ILE A 721 -8.48 -33.79 24.23
N HIS A 722 -8.89 -32.83 25.08
CA HIS A 722 -8.10 -32.40 26.21
C HIS A 722 -7.86 -33.51 27.23
N GLN A 723 -8.88 -34.32 27.54
CA GLN A 723 -8.79 -35.45 28.47
C GLN A 723 -7.84 -36.54 27.96
N ASN A 724 -7.85 -36.81 26.64
CA ASN A 724 -7.01 -37.85 26.04
C ASN A 724 -5.60 -37.36 25.64
N MET A 725 -5.32 -36.07 25.76
CA MET A 725 -4.03 -35.49 25.33
C MET A 725 -2.85 -36.04 26.14
N GLU A 726 -3.00 -36.19 27.46
CA GLU A 726 -1.90 -36.71 28.30
C GLU A 726 -1.63 -38.20 28.01
N GLU A 727 -2.66 -39.00 27.76
CA GLU A 727 -2.51 -40.40 27.35
C GLU A 727 -1.84 -40.51 25.96
N ALA A 728 -2.21 -39.66 25.01
CA ALA A 728 -1.56 -39.59 23.71
C ALA A 728 -0.08 -39.18 23.79
N LEU A 729 0.27 -38.29 24.74
CA LEU A 729 1.66 -37.90 24.98
C LEU A 729 2.49 -39.03 25.63
N ALA A 730 1.87 -39.87 26.46
CA ALA A 730 2.51 -41.07 27.00
C ALA A 730 2.75 -42.11 25.89
N LEU A 731 1.72 -42.42 25.09
CA LEU A 731 1.81 -43.37 23.96
C LEU A 731 2.82 -42.97 22.87
N THR A 732 3.18 -41.69 22.80
CA THR A 732 4.17 -41.17 21.84
C THR A 732 5.58 -41.00 22.45
N ASN A 733 5.81 -41.55 23.65
CA ASN A 733 7.08 -41.47 24.39
C ASN A 733 7.56 -40.02 24.64
N VAL A 734 6.64 -39.06 24.73
CA VAL A 734 6.95 -37.67 25.16
C VAL A 734 6.97 -37.59 26.70
N VAL A 735 6.19 -38.44 27.35
CA VAL A 735 6.14 -38.68 28.80
C VAL A 735 6.33 -40.18 29.03
N ASP A 736 7.12 -40.55 30.03
CA ASP A 736 7.30 -41.94 30.45
C ASP A 736 6.02 -42.45 31.13
N ASP A 737 5.55 -43.63 30.72
CA ASP A 737 4.30 -44.25 31.16
C ASP A 737 4.40 -44.97 32.52
N LEU A 738 5.61 -45.24 33.01
CA LEU A 738 5.87 -45.91 34.29
C LEU A 738 6.11 -44.91 35.44
N ASP A 739 6.90 -43.86 35.19
CA ASP A 739 7.31 -42.89 36.22
C ASP A 739 6.65 -41.49 36.07
N GLY A 740 5.98 -41.21 34.95
CA GLY A 740 5.29 -39.93 34.68
C GLY A 740 6.23 -38.76 34.35
N ASP A 741 7.53 -39.02 34.26
CA ASP A 741 8.57 -38.04 33.95
C ASP A 741 8.60 -37.68 32.46
N THR A 742 8.96 -36.43 32.15
CA THR A 742 8.89 -35.94 30.77
C THR A 742 10.19 -36.22 30.02
N LEU A 743 10.16 -37.18 29.07
CA LEU A 743 11.30 -37.55 28.22
C LEU A 743 11.73 -36.41 27.27
N ASN A 744 10.78 -35.52 26.90
CA ASN A 744 11.08 -34.31 26.13
C ASN A 744 10.19 -33.13 26.56
N SER A 745 10.71 -32.32 27.50
CA SER A 745 9.99 -31.17 28.07
C SER A 745 9.62 -30.10 27.04
N GLY A 746 10.44 -29.94 25.99
CA GLY A 746 10.17 -29.05 24.87
C GLY A 746 8.98 -29.52 24.01
N ALA A 747 8.92 -30.82 23.72
CA ALA A 747 7.82 -31.41 22.95
C ALA A 747 6.49 -31.35 23.70
N LYS A 748 6.48 -31.64 25.00
CA LYS A 748 5.29 -31.51 25.86
C LYS A 748 4.76 -30.08 25.90
N ALA A 749 5.64 -29.11 26.11
CA ALA A 749 5.27 -27.69 26.11
C ALA A 749 4.75 -27.22 24.74
N ALA A 750 5.36 -27.69 23.64
CA ALA A 750 4.92 -27.37 22.29
C ALA A 750 3.55 -27.98 21.96
N ALA A 751 3.28 -29.22 22.36
CA ALA A 751 1.99 -29.88 22.16
C ALA A 751 0.86 -29.13 22.89
N ARG A 752 1.04 -28.86 24.19
CA ARG A 752 0.07 -28.09 24.98
C ARG A 752 -0.17 -26.69 24.42
N SER A 753 0.90 -26.00 24.01
CA SER A 753 0.81 -24.67 23.39
C SER A 753 0.04 -24.70 22.06
N ARG A 754 0.30 -25.70 21.21
CA ARG A 754 -0.45 -25.89 19.95
C ARG A 754 -1.91 -26.18 20.19
N PHE A 755 -2.23 -27.07 21.13
CA PHE A 755 -3.60 -27.41 21.51
C PHE A 755 -4.37 -26.18 22.00
N GLU A 756 -3.85 -25.47 23.01
CA GLU A 756 -4.49 -24.28 23.55
C GLU A 756 -4.63 -23.17 22.49
N GLY A 757 -3.60 -22.99 21.67
CA GLY A 757 -3.65 -22.03 20.57
C GLY A 757 -4.71 -22.38 19.52
N ALA A 758 -4.86 -23.66 19.16
CA ALA A 758 -5.88 -24.13 18.22
C ALA A 758 -7.29 -23.95 18.79
N LYS A 759 -7.51 -24.36 20.04
CA LYS A 759 -8.77 -24.19 20.77
C LYS A 759 -9.20 -22.72 20.84
N GLN A 760 -8.29 -21.81 21.22
CA GLN A 760 -8.60 -20.37 21.28
C GLN A 760 -8.97 -19.79 19.91
N ARG A 761 -8.22 -20.14 18.85
CA ARG A 761 -8.54 -19.69 17.49
C ARG A 761 -9.89 -20.21 17.01
N PHE A 762 -10.17 -21.48 17.27
CA PHE A 762 -11.43 -22.13 16.93
C PHE A 762 -12.62 -21.37 17.54
N PHE A 763 -12.63 -21.19 18.87
CA PHE A 763 -13.74 -20.51 19.54
C PHE A 763 -13.84 -19.02 19.17
N ASN A 764 -12.70 -18.34 18.93
CA ASN A 764 -12.73 -16.98 18.43
C ASN A 764 -13.42 -16.87 17.07
N GLN A 765 -13.16 -17.79 16.13
CA GLN A 765 -13.87 -17.83 14.85
C GLN A 765 -15.36 -18.16 15.01
N VAL A 766 -15.71 -19.16 15.82
CA VAL A 766 -17.12 -19.52 16.06
C VAL A 766 -17.90 -18.33 16.63
N LEU A 767 -17.37 -17.68 17.67
CA LEU A 767 -18.02 -16.53 18.29
C LEU A 767 -18.05 -15.31 17.36
N LEU A 768 -17.04 -15.12 16.51
CA LEU A 768 -17.06 -14.07 15.50
C LEU A 768 -18.19 -14.30 14.50
N SER A 769 -18.33 -15.52 13.97
CA SER A 769 -19.39 -15.90 13.04
C SER A 769 -20.78 -15.71 13.65
N MET A 770 -20.96 -16.09 14.92
CA MET A 770 -22.23 -15.89 15.63
C MET A 770 -22.63 -14.42 15.73
N LYS A 771 -21.66 -13.50 15.89
CA LYS A 771 -21.90 -12.05 16.01
C LYS A 771 -22.19 -11.35 14.68
N LEU A 772 -21.83 -11.94 13.54
CA LEU A 772 -21.94 -11.30 12.23
C LEU A 772 -23.36 -10.80 11.90
N PRO A 773 -24.46 -11.54 12.16
CA PRO A 773 -25.80 -11.05 11.86
C PRO A 773 -26.15 -9.73 12.58
N THR A 774 -25.81 -9.60 13.86
CA THR A 774 -26.04 -8.37 14.63
C THR A 774 -25.17 -7.22 14.13
N LEU A 775 -23.90 -7.49 13.81
CA LEU A 775 -23.01 -6.49 13.24
C LEU A 775 -23.50 -6.01 11.87
N ILE A 776 -23.88 -6.93 10.99
CA ILE A 776 -24.39 -6.61 9.64
C ILE A 776 -25.68 -5.79 9.74
N ALA A 777 -26.59 -6.12 10.66
CA ALA A 777 -27.79 -5.33 10.89
C ALA A 777 -27.47 -3.89 11.33
N ALA A 778 -26.54 -3.71 12.28
CA ALA A 778 -26.09 -2.39 12.71
C ALA A 778 -25.40 -1.61 11.59
N ILE A 779 -24.58 -2.28 10.78
CA ILE A 779 -23.93 -1.71 9.60
C ILE A 779 -24.99 -1.21 8.62
N ASN A 780 -25.97 -2.03 8.27
CA ASN A 780 -27.03 -1.63 7.35
C ASN A 780 -27.81 -0.41 7.87
N GLY A 781 -28.15 -0.39 9.17
CA GLY A 781 -28.80 0.77 9.78
C GLY A 781 -27.96 2.06 9.69
N HIS A 782 -26.65 1.96 9.89
CA HIS A 782 -25.75 3.11 9.72
C HIS A 782 -25.58 3.53 8.25
N ILE A 783 -25.62 2.60 7.29
CA ILE A 783 -25.63 2.93 5.85
C ILE A 783 -26.93 3.65 5.49
N ASP A 784 -28.07 3.17 5.98
CA ASP A 784 -29.39 3.79 5.76
C ASP A 784 -29.45 5.22 6.34
N ASP A 785 -28.68 5.49 7.40
CA ASP A 785 -28.47 6.81 8.01
C ASP A 785 -27.43 7.70 7.26
N ASP A 786 -26.93 7.28 6.09
CA ASP A 786 -25.88 7.97 5.31
C ASP A 786 -24.55 8.14 6.07
N LYS A 787 -24.23 7.21 7.00
CA LYS A 787 -22.96 7.21 7.74
C LYS A 787 -21.91 6.36 7.02
N ALA A 788 -20.67 6.83 7.06
CA ALA A 788 -19.51 6.04 6.63
C ALA A 788 -19.12 5.03 7.71
N ILE A 789 -18.83 3.79 7.31
CA ILE A 789 -18.56 2.69 8.23
C ILE A 789 -17.15 2.18 8.01
N VAL A 790 -16.42 2.02 9.11
CA VAL A 790 -15.10 1.41 9.13
C VAL A 790 -15.16 0.20 10.06
N VAL A 791 -14.92 -0.98 9.51
CA VAL A 791 -14.87 -2.23 10.28
C VAL A 791 -13.40 -2.61 10.48
N GLN A 792 -12.98 -2.77 11.74
CA GLN A 792 -11.66 -3.28 12.07
C GLN A 792 -11.80 -4.65 12.73
N LEU A 793 -11.19 -5.67 12.11
CA LEU A 793 -11.08 -7.00 12.68
C LEU A 793 -9.70 -7.17 13.31
N VAL A 794 -9.65 -7.60 14.58
CA VAL A 794 -8.38 -7.73 15.34
C VAL A 794 -7.50 -8.88 14.83
N SER A 795 -8.05 -9.88 14.14
CA SER A 795 -7.29 -10.90 13.43
C SER A 795 -7.86 -11.10 12.03
N THR A 796 -7.13 -10.71 11.00
CA THR A 796 -7.56 -10.85 9.59
C THR A 796 -7.40 -12.27 9.04
N ALA A 797 -6.79 -13.19 9.79
CA ALA A 797 -6.32 -14.51 9.30
C ALA A 797 -5.50 -14.40 8.00
N GLU A 798 -5.01 -13.20 7.65
CA GLU A 798 -4.43 -12.87 6.35
C GLU A 798 -3.10 -13.58 6.15
N SER A 799 -2.25 -13.63 7.19
CA SER A 799 -1.04 -14.47 7.17
C SER A 799 -1.30 -15.97 7.00
N ILE A 800 -2.51 -16.44 7.30
CA ILE A 800 -2.92 -17.85 7.16
C ILE A 800 -3.46 -18.09 5.76
N LEU A 801 -4.28 -17.17 5.26
CA LEU A 801 -4.69 -17.12 3.86
C LEU A 801 -3.46 -17.08 2.94
N ASP A 802 -2.48 -16.22 3.24
CA ASP A 802 -1.22 -16.11 2.49
C ASP A 802 -0.42 -17.42 2.53
N ARG A 803 -0.27 -18.05 3.70
CA ARG A 803 0.39 -19.35 3.82
C ARG A 803 -0.32 -20.45 3.06
N ARG A 804 -1.66 -20.47 3.11
CA ARG A 804 -2.47 -21.44 2.38
C ARG A 804 -2.30 -21.24 0.89
N LEU A 805 -2.48 -20.02 0.40
CA LEU A 805 -2.26 -19.63 -0.99
C LEU A 805 -0.85 -19.99 -1.47
N ASP A 806 0.17 -19.84 -0.62
CA ASP A 806 1.56 -20.22 -0.91
C ASP A 806 1.79 -21.74 -0.94
N SER A 807 0.97 -22.51 -0.21
CA SER A 807 1.04 -23.98 -0.15
C SER A 807 0.26 -24.70 -1.24
N LEU A 808 -0.66 -24.01 -1.93
CA LEU A 808 -1.49 -24.61 -2.98
C LEU A 808 -0.66 -24.99 -4.22
N SER A 809 -0.90 -26.18 -4.76
CA SER A 809 -0.37 -26.59 -6.06
C SER A 809 -0.93 -25.73 -7.20
N PRO A 810 -0.32 -25.76 -8.40
CA PRO A 810 -0.90 -25.12 -9.59
C PRO A 810 -2.32 -25.60 -9.92
N GLU A 811 -2.65 -26.86 -9.62
CA GLU A 811 -4.00 -27.41 -9.78
C GLU A 811 -4.97 -26.88 -8.71
N GLU A 812 -4.58 -26.88 -7.43
CA GLU A 812 -5.41 -26.37 -6.32
C GLU A 812 -5.61 -24.84 -6.37
N ARG A 813 -4.67 -24.11 -7.00
CA ARG A 813 -4.86 -22.67 -7.29
C ARG A 813 -5.82 -22.42 -8.45
N ALA A 814 -6.00 -23.38 -9.36
CA ALA A 814 -6.91 -23.25 -10.49
C ALA A 814 -8.36 -23.52 -10.07
N GLU A 815 -8.56 -24.37 -9.05
CA GLU A 815 -9.85 -24.66 -8.41
C GLU A 815 -9.81 -24.19 -6.94
N LEU A 816 -9.93 -22.87 -6.76
CA LEU A 816 -9.71 -22.21 -5.48
C LEU A 816 -10.88 -22.47 -4.51
N ASP A 817 -10.89 -23.66 -3.91
CA ASP A 817 -11.81 -24.08 -2.85
C ASP A 817 -11.05 -24.06 -1.51
N LEU A 818 -10.98 -22.87 -0.90
CA LEU A 818 -10.31 -22.66 0.38
C LEU A 818 -11.34 -22.67 1.50
N ASP A 819 -11.38 -23.75 2.28
CA ASP A 819 -12.21 -23.82 3.48
C ASP A 819 -11.49 -23.15 4.66
N LEU A 820 -11.69 -21.84 4.80
CA LEU A 820 -11.14 -21.07 5.93
C LEU A 820 -11.94 -21.27 7.24
N SER A 821 -12.86 -22.24 7.28
CA SER A 821 -13.60 -22.57 8.49
C SER A 821 -12.66 -23.20 9.52
N PRO A 822 -13.07 -23.20 10.81
CA PRO A 822 -12.31 -23.87 11.86
C PRO A 822 -12.00 -25.35 11.58
N ARG A 823 -12.68 -25.99 10.60
CA ARG A 823 -12.46 -27.38 10.19
C ARG A 823 -11.07 -27.63 9.60
N GLU A 824 -10.49 -26.65 8.90
CA GLU A 824 -9.12 -26.75 8.38
C GLU A 824 -8.03 -26.43 9.43
N TYR A 825 -8.41 -25.94 10.61
CA TYR A 825 -7.48 -25.51 11.66
C TYR A 825 -7.13 -26.59 12.68
N VAL A 826 -7.93 -27.66 12.77
CA VAL A 826 -7.83 -28.73 13.78
C VAL A 826 -6.99 -29.90 13.28
#